data_AF-W4G3V7-F1
#
_entry.id   AF-W4G3V7-F1
#
_cell.length_a   1.000
_cell.length_b   1.000
_cell.length_c   1.000
_cell.angle_alpha   90.00
_cell.angle_beta   90.00
_cell.angle_gamma   90.00
#
_symmetry.space_group_name_H-M   'P 1'
#
loop_
_entity.id
_entity.type
_entity.pdbx_description
1 polymer ?
#
loop_
_entity_poly.entity_id
_entity_poly.type
_entity_poly.pdbx_seq_one_letter_code
_entity_poly.pdbx_strand_id
1 'polypeptide(L)'
;MKTWWNCRVTIVASLGAALASSLSDNAPAVPSTSLVNLPSTVVGNWSTTVPVVAPTACPPLLCNDTSSIECVISSPIEFPCVNADLYCVWESAKDVILQTTVGTSVYPPKCRVHLSWLVHGSFHMTSNSSISVTSLDLTALDLFMDDASLLTIEESVAVNVSRKFRLDQDATIISGGSWPGHSGGHVNVTTSSFILHGEIRASGGEGICIDGKCTPGGNGGLVTLLYTSVATETGSIVVSGGANPLGSAAAPSRDLTEHDDTDDALYFPSDCLSGAAGQVLRIFASNKGVVDGYLVISNGFNGPTSSTSHHTQRRCAAVVFDTDSIDPSVKRVLIQGESLVRFEGSAWGLHGDSELIIEDATLVGMSNSPLSIMVKQLVVRGTSILHASAGLLVSADIVSIDYGATVSWTNTATSIFKVADGVQISGNITTTTLSLNDTDTADGYLVIQSGGNLVVDGMIATSSLFAASRTNMLLTGARIQTHGRATQASLTYPPCSDAVYANPQLLNYSLVLASQGSIDLGQYPKPTSVTGSSILLCSNQSIRVGHKSVVSSSGLGFSANHGLGAGDCTTNGGGGGGGGYGGDGGDSVQLLLQSHAASTVHADGGVAYGSRSSTGFLGSGGGCVDGGSGGGLVMLGAVRIELNGSVMANGQSGRAARSGGGSGGYIGLTISNGIVGSGHLSASGGNATCSQDGLSHTNLSSWICGGGGGGGRLRLLGCQNFSDCTTSFSGTYSVVGGRPDKVKAPIAGIGTYFGFPCPPGYGGLMCRVCSVGTFKQERGSSECLACTNGPSNAHFTLNGSTSSECVWSCDPGYTGIHCLSPLDDFFDMFGGKVVFLMVAVGTLGAIVAMGYLCKRDPYTPDKSKDHLLVPKRPWYQLRLARLVWPRVSYPKLQENELKIHMARIYLTGNNTQEAPLTLHPDVPRGLEQVLDKDKYKNLADHVNSILAFSTGGSVLFNITRFLFYPLATDVMLFRRHKKFNALKRWMSKYNHECMLGPRSRAMANAIKLGYCTDYSLAYIELLYVENNPSNCMPRQLVGKPRLPLVLLFAGLGSYESPLYLDPNDLLVRSLPQSPELTAFIDEAWIEIIADLNAMLRVVNLADKSLRGLIDVATFCEHKNGHHLRQSNSFKTTPSLGGLRMQLGRFFPGDKDHDRWGLFVTCVGIQTSVQVREFKT
;
A
#
# COMPACT_ATOMS: atom_id res chain seq x y z
N MET A 1 44.20 46.24 -17.39
CA MET A 1 44.96 47.51 -17.59
C MET A 1 44.61 48.45 -16.43
N LYS A 2 45.59 49.10 -15.79
CA LYS A 2 45.50 50.33 -14.95
C LYS A 2 44.50 50.35 -13.75
N THR A 3 44.78 50.77 -12.51
CA THR A 3 45.99 51.13 -11.69
C THR A 3 45.45 51.57 -10.30
N TRP A 4 45.78 51.01 -9.12
CA TRP A 4 46.82 51.37 -8.08
C TRP A 4 46.47 50.54 -6.80
N TRP A 5 47.37 49.94 -5.98
CA TRP A 5 48.38 50.48 -5.01
C TRP A 5 47.79 51.32 -3.85
N ASN A 6 48.20 51.23 -2.55
CA ASN A 6 48.99 50.24 -1.78
C ASN A 6 48.92 50.50 -0.23
N CYS A 7 49.18 49.49 0.62
CA CYS A 7 49.70 49.45 2.02
C CYS A 7 49.53 50.52 3.17
N ARG A 8 49.36 49.99 4.41
CA ARG A 8 49.98 50.31 5.76
C ARG A 8 49.56 51.52 6.66
N VAL A 9 48.90 51.20 7.79
CA VAL A 9 49.36 51.15 9.23
C VAL A 9 50.21 52.31 9.88
N THR A 10 49.90 52.59 11.18
CA THR A 10 50.67 53.16 12.35
C THR A 10 50.67 54.66 12.78
N ILE A 11 50.42 54.90 14.11
CA ILE A 11 51.07 55.85 15.08
C ILE A 11 50.77 57.38 15.00
N VAL A 12 50.71 58.22 16.07
CA VAL A 12 50.38 58.15 17.53
C VAL A 12 50.30 59.60 18.15
N ALA A 13 49.36 59.83 19.08
CA ALA A 13 49.31 60.81 20.22
C ALA A 13 49.49 62.37 20.12
N SER A 14 48.93 63.01 21.16
CA SER A 14 49.31 64.28 21.84
C SER A 14 48.64 65.60 21.36
N LEU A 15 48.41 66.66 22.18
CA LEU A 15 48.65 66.94 23.62
C LEU A 15 47.85 68.19 24.10
N GLY A 16 47.64 68.39 25.42
CA GLY A 16 47.27 69.68 26.07
C GLY A 16 45.85 69.73 26.68
N ALA A 17 45.56 69.77 28.00
CA ALA A 17 46.06 70.55 29.16
C ALA A 17 45.41 71.95 29.30
N ALA A 18 45.24 72.59 30.48
CA ALA A 18 45.05 72.18 31.90
C ALA A 18 44.88 73.48 32.75
N LEU A 19 44.18 73.45 33.91
CA LEU A 19 44.23 74.40 35.08
C LEU A 19 43.10 73.98 36.08
N ALA A 20 43.38 73.33 37.23
CA ALA A 20 43.78 73.87 38.56
C ALA A 20 42.59 74.44 39.38
N SER A 21 42.42 74.27 40.72
CA SER A 21 43.20 73.68 41.85
C SER A 21 42.35 73.81 43.16
N SER A 22 42.53 73.14 44.33
CA SER A 22 43.27 71.94 44.81
C SER A 22 43.07 71.77 46.35
N LEU A 23 43.26 70.55 46.93
CA LEU A 23 43.43 70.23 48.38
C LEU A 23 42.17 70.40 49.30
N SER A 24 41.96 69.65 50.41
CA SER A 24 42.57 68.41 50.95
C SER A 24 41.57 67.60 51.84
N ASP A 25 41.97 66.40 52.27
CA ASP A 25 41.52 65.63 53.45
C ASP A 25 40.01 65.42 53.75
N ASN A 26 39.55 64.17 53.64
CA ASN A 26 39.26 63.29 54.79
C ASN A 26 38.63 61.94 54.35
N ALA A 27 38.85 60.89 55.14
CA ALA A 27 38.28 59.57 54.89
C ALA A 27 36.78 59.51 55.23
N PRO A 28 35.94 58.76 54.48
CA PRO A 28 34.61 58.40 54.94
C PRO A 28 34.71 57.32 56.02
N ALA A 29 34.11 57.58 57.17
CA ALA A 29 34.13 56.69 58.33
C ALA A 29 33.29 55.42 58.11
N VAL A 30 33.65 54.38 58.87
CA VAL A 30 32.89 53.14 59.03
C VAL A 30 31.46 53.44 59.53
N PRO A 31 30.40 53.02 58.83
CA PRO A 31 29.06 52.94 59.41
C PRO A 31 29.00 51.71 60.32
N SER A 32 28.74 51.95 61.60
CA SER A 32 28.52 50.93 62.62
C SER A 32 27.41 49.95 62.24
N THR A 33 27.64 48.65 62.45
CA THR A 33 26.60 47.61 62.44
C THR A 33 25.64 47.84 63.61
N SER A 34 24.54 48.55 63.37
CA SER A 34 23.43 48.66 64.31
C SER A 34 22.62 47.36 64.29
N LEU A 35 22.51 46.69 65.44
CA LEU A 35 21.51 45.63 65.63
C LEU A 35 20.12 46.16 65.31
N VAL A 36 19.34 45.42 64.52
CA VAL A 36 17.90 45.65 64.34
C VAL A 36 17.14 44.51 65.00
N ASN A 37 16.35 44.90 65.99
CA ASN A 37 15.61 44.05 66.92
C ASN A 37 14.72 42.99 66.24
N LEU A 38 14.76 41.78 66.81
CA LEU A 38 13.65 40.82 66.70
C LEU A 38 12.42 41.37 67.47
N PRO A 39 11.18 41.18 66.96
CA PRO A 39 9.98 41.63 67.64
C PRO A 39 9.62 40.69 68.80
N SER A 40 9.63 41.22 70.02
CA SER A 40 9.09 40.52 71.20
C SER A 40 7.57 40.69 71.29
N THR A 41 6.80 39.65 71.00
CA THR A 41 5.35 39.62 71.30
C THR A 41 5.07 38.91 72.63
N VAL A 42 4.23 39.57 73.43
CA VAL A 42 3.95 39.21 74.83
C VAL A 42 3.01 38.01 74.91
N VAL A 43 3.38 36.98 75.68
CA VAL A 43 2.46 35.91 76.11
C VAL A 43 1.81 36.31 77.44
N GLY A 44 0.49 36.15 77.53
CA GLY A 44 -0.32 36.72 78.62
C GLY A 44 -0.24 35.97 79.95
N ASN A 45 -0.45 36.74 81.04
CA ASN A 45 -0.57 36.21 82.40
C ASN A 45 -1.80 35.29 82.57
N TRP A 46 -1.59 34.07 83.06
CA TRP A 46 -2.57 33.33 83.84
C TRP A 46 -1.91 32.84 85.13
N SER A 47 -2.53 33.15 86.27
CA SER A 47 -2.03 32.74 87.59
C SER A 47 -2.57 31.36 87.98
N THR A 48 -1.75 30.53 88.63
CA THR A 48 -2.04 29.97 89.98
C THR A 48 -0.94 29.03 90.49
N THR A 49 -0.42 29.35 91.68
CA THR A 49 0.07 28.43 92.75
C THR A 49 0.85 27.13 92.40
N VAL A 50 2.20 27.24 92.42
CA VAL A 50 3.16 26.46 93.26
C VAL A 50 2.80 25.00 93.59
N PRO A 51 3.66 24.02 93.20
CA PRO A 51 4.70 23.54 94.13
C PRO A 51 6.14 23.91 93.73
N VAL A 52 7.01 24.13 94.71
CA VAL A 52 8.44 24.41 94.49
C VAL A 52 9.18 23.12 94.15
N VAL A 53 9.83 23.10 92.99
CA VAL A 53 10.95 22.19 92.67
C VAL A 53 12.17 23.08 92.41
N ALA A 54 13.34 22.67 92.91
CA ALA A 54 14.56 23.46 92.82
C ALA A 54 15.00 23.69 91.36
N PRO A 55 15.61 24.84 91.02
CA PRO A 55 16.14 25.07 89.69
C PRO A 55 17.31 24.10 89.42
N THR A 56 17.14 23.23 88.43
CA THR A 56 18.21 22.40 87.88
C THR A 56 19.23 23.30 87.19
N ALA A 57 20.38 23.51 87.84
CA ALA A 57 21.49 24.27 87.26
C ALA A 57 22.25 23.40 86.24
N CYS A 58 22.80 24.05 85.21
CA CYS A 58 23.69 23.37 84.25
C CYS A 58 24.94 22.80 84.96
N PRO A 59 25.39 21.59 84.58
CA PRO A 59 26.63 21.02 85.12
C PRO A 59 27.84 21.91 84.74
N PRO A 60 28.78 22.14 85.68
CA PRO A 60 30.01 22.88 85.39
C PRO A 60 30.96 22.04 84.53
N LEU A 61 31.69 22.70 83.62
CA LEU A 61 32.75 22.07 82.85
C LEU A 61 33.91 21.67 83.77
N LEU A 62 34.25 20.38 83.82
CA LEU A 62 35.34 19.83 84.64
C LEU A 62 36.45 19.27 83.74
N CYS A 63 37.57 20.00 83.64
CA CYS A 63 38.81 19.49 83.04
C CYS A 63 39.54 18.57 84.04
N ASN A 64 40.17 17.50 83.58
CA ASN A 64 40.93 16.57 84.43
C ASN A 64 42.07 17.23 85.23
N ASP A 65 42.76 18.20 84.61
CA ASP A 65 43.80 19.01 85.23
C ASP A 65 43.58 20.47 84.80
N THR A 66 43.44 21.37 85.77
CA THR A 66 43.21 22.81 85.48
C THR A 66 44.51 23.54 85.10
N SER A 67 45.67 22.93 85.40
CA SER A 67 47.00 23.48 85.13
C SER A 67 47.55 23.12 83.75
N SER A 68 47.02 22.07 83.11
CA SER A 68 47.45 21.59 81.78
C SER A 68 47.23 22.62 80.66
N ILE A 69 47.97 22.51 79.56
CA ILE A 69 47.83 23.39 78.38
C ILE A 69 46.51 23.13 77.65
N GLU A 70 46.03 21.88 77.69
CA GLU A 70 44.82 21.37 77.02
C GLU A 70 43.81 20.91 78.09
N CYS A 71 42.55 21.32 77.99
CA CYS A 71 41.46 20.83 78.84
C CYS A 71 41.01 19.45 78.34
N VAL A 72 41.55 18.39 78.92
CA VAL A 72 41.11 17.01 78.66
C VAL A 72 39.89 16.69 79.52
N ILE A 73 38.82 16.22 78.89
CA ILE A 73 37.56 15.81 79.52
C ILE A 73 37.39 14.30 79.31
N SER A 74 37.62 13.50 80.35
CA SER A 74 37.52 12.03 80.28
C SER A 74 36.45 11.40 81.18
N SER A 75 35.69 12.20 81.93
CA SER A 75 34.54 11.74 82.73
C SER A 75 33.22 12.20 82.09
N PRO A 76 32.20 11.32 81.95
CA PRO A 76 30.92 11.71 81.35
C PRO A 76 30.29 12.93 82.03
N ILE A 77 29.72 13.83 81.22
CA ILE A 77 28.98 15.00 81.73
C ILE A 77 27.49 14.81 81.43
N GLU A 78 26.70 14.66 82.50
CA GLU A 78 25.27 14.42 82.40
C GLU A 78 24.44 15.66 82.77
N PHE A 79 23.52 16.06 81.89
CA PHE A 79 22.52 17.09 82.15
C PHE A 79 21.34 16.47 82.94
N PRO A 80 21.01 17.00 84.14
CA PRO A 80 19.89 16.51 84.96
C PRO A 80 18.54 17.02 84.43
N CYS A 81 18.18 16.54 83.23
CA CYS A 81 16.99 16.94 82.48
C CYS A 81 15.75 16.19 82.97
N VAL A 82 14.89 16.85 83.76
CA VAL A 82 13.70 16.21 84.35
C VAL A 82 12.38 16.85 83.91
N ASN A 83 12.18 18.15 84.12
CA ASN A 83 10.89 18.84 83.92
C ASN A 83 10.99 20.26 83.32
N ALA A 84 12.19 20.79 83.02
CA ALA A 84 12.37 22.16 82.53
C ALA A 84 13.57 22.27 81.59
N ASP A 85 13.43 23.05 80.51
CA ASP A 85 14.47 23.23 79.49
C ASP A 85 15.72 23.92 80.08
N LEU A 86 16.90 23.41 79.71
CA LEU A 86 18.21 23.85 80.18
C LEU A 86 18.91 24.68 79.09
N TYR A 87 19.41 25.86 79.46
CA TYR A 87 20.22 26.73 78.60
C TYR A 87 21.59 26.89 79.24
N CYS A 88 22.59 26.23 78.68
CA CYS A 88 23.93 26.11 79.24
C CYS A 88 24.95 26.82 78.36
N VAL A 89 25.82 27.60 78.98
CA VAL A 89 26.95 28.28 78.32
C VAL A 89 28.24 27.82 78.95
N TRP A 90 29.15 27.29 78.14
CA TRP A 90 30.50 26.88 78.54
C TRP A 90 31.54 27.70 77.78
N GLU A 91 32.63 28.06 78.46
CA GLU A 91 33.72 28.85 77.89
C GLU A 91 35.06 28.21 78.25
N SER A 92 35.86 27.91 77.23
CA SER A 92 37.19 27.29 77.33
C SER A 92 38.25 28.23 76.75
N ALA A 93 39.13 28.75 77.60
CA ALA A 93 40.23 29.64 77.20
C ALA A 93 41.47 28.89 76.61
N LYS A 94 41.38 27.56 76.49
CA LYS A 94 42.46 26.64 76.09
C LYS A 94 41.92 25.66 75.04
N ASP A 95 42.81 24.91 74.40
CA ASP A 95 42.44 23.76 73.57
C ASP A 95 41.66 22.72 74.40
N VAL A 96 40.71 22.02 73.79
CA VAL A 96 39.82 21.04 74.45
C VAL A 96 39.95 19.69 73.77
N ILE A 97 40.16 18.63 74.56
CA ILE A 97 40.15 17.23 74.09
C ILE A 97 39.02 16.48 74.79
N LEU A 98 37.99 16.09 74.04
CA LEU A 98 36.86 15.31 74.52
C LEU A 98 37.12 13.82 74.29
N GLN A 99 37.19 13.05 75.38
CA GLN A 99 37.45 11.60 75.38
C GLN A 99 36.26 10.78 75.93
N THR A 100 35.09 11.40 76.04
CA THR A 100 33.95 10.86 76.80
C THR A 100 32.62 11.35 76.23
N THR A 101 31.52 11.00 76.89
CA THR A 101 30.17 11.37 76.48
C THR A 101 29.65 12.59 77.24
N VAL A 102 28.94 13.48 76.53
CA VAL A 102 28.22 14.63 77.09
C VAL A 102 26.75 14.50 76.70
N GLY A 103 25.81 14.42 77.64
CA GLY A 103 24.41 14.24 77.27
C GLY A 103 23.41 14.20 78.42
N THR A 104 22.17 13.80 78.18
CA THR A 104 21.11 13.76 79.22
C THR A 104 21.13 12.45 80.02
N SER A 105 20.92 12.53 81.34
CA SER A 105 20.88 11.33 82.21
C SER A 105 19.62 10.46 82.07
N VAL A 106 18.64 10.88 81.26
CA VAL A 106 17.35 10.21 81.05
C VAL A 106 17.08 10.05 79.57
N TYR A 107 16.60 8.87 79.17
CA TYR A 107 16.22 8.55 77.79
C TYR A 107 14.79 7.96 77.76
N PRO A 108 13.84 8.51 76.97
CA PRO A 108 13.95 9.77 76.23
C PRO A 108 14.00 10.99 77.19
N PRO A 109 14.68 12.09 76.80
CA PRO A 109 14.70 13.32 77.59
C PRO A 109 13.29 13.94 77.66
N LYS A 110 12.96 14.53 78.82
CA LYS A 110 11.66 15.21 79.07
C LYS A 110 11.73 16.74 78.99
N CYS A 111 12.89 17.26 78.66
CA CYS A 111 13.20 18.67 78.53
C CYS A 111 14.23 18.86 77.42
N ARG A 112 14.37 20.08 76.91
CA ARG A 112 15.39 20.41 75.91
C ARG A 112 16.67 20.92 76.56
N VAL A 113 17.80 20.59 75.95
CA VAL A 113 19.12 21.06 76.37
C VAL A 113 19.75 21.87 75.24
N HIS A 114 19.90 23.17 75.45
CA HIS A 114 20.58 24.10 74.55
C HIS A 114 21.96 24.40 75.12
N LEU A 115 23.03 24.03 74.39
CA LEU A 115 24.42 24.21 74.82
C LEU A 115 25.16 25.16 73.86
N SER A 116 25.65 26.29 74.37
CA SER A 116 26.61 27.14 73.67
C SER A 116 28.00 26.94 74.26
N TRP A 117 28.98 26.55 73.44
CA TRP A 117 30.36 26.30 73.84
C TRP A 117 31.34 27.18 73.07
N LEU A 118 31.93 28.14 73.76
CA LEU A 118 32.98 29.01 73.25
C LEU A 118 34.36 28.43 73.56
N VAL A 119 35.14 28.08 72.53
CA VAL A 119 36.49 27.52 72.65
C VAL A 119 37.47 28.45 71.94
N HIS A 120 38.37 29.06 72.70
CA HIS A 120 39.39 29.96 72.15
C HIS A 120 40.57 29.21 71.49
N GLY A 121 40.64 27.89 71.68
CA GLY A 121 41.62 26.98 71.09
C GLY A 121 41.04 26.06 70.01
N SER A 122 41.72 24.94 69.73
CA SER A 122 41.18 23.82 68.96
C SER A 122 40.29 22.90 69.82
N PHE A 123 39.25 22.35 69.22
CA PHE A 123 38.40 21.31 69.80
C PHE A 123 38.69 19.97 69.11
N HIS A 124 39.04 18.95 69.88
CA HIS A 124 39.35 17.61 69.38
C HIS A 124 38.47 16.56 70.06
N MET A 125 37.68 15.85 69.26
CA MET A 125 36.91 14.68 69.67
C MET A 125 37.69 13.42 69.32
N THR A 126 38.13 12.66 70.32
CA THR A 126 38.80 11.37 70.09
C THR A 126 37.78 10.27 69.78
N SER A 127 38.25 9.12 69.28
CA SER A 127 37.40 7.96 69.04
C SER A 127 36.53 7.58 70.25
N ASN A 128 35.28 7.19 69.97
CA ASN A 128 34.22 6.88 70.94
C ASN A 128 33.77 8.03 71.88
N SER A 129 34.17 9.29 71.62
CA SER A 129 33.57 10.46 72.28
C SER A 129 32.23 10.83 71.63
N SER A 130 31.30 11.38 72.41
CA SER A 130 30.01 11.84 71.87
C SER A 130 29.37 13.02 72.59
N ILE A 131 28.52 13.77 71.87
CA ILE A 131 27.69 14.84 72.44
C ILE A 131 26.24 14.62 72.02
N SER A 132 25.33 14.57 73.00
CA SER A 132 23.90 14.33 72.83
C SER A 132 23.05 15.39 73.53
N VAL A 133 22.62 16.42 72.79
CA VAL A 133 21.86 17.59 73.31
C VAL A 133 20.74 17.98 72.33
N THR A 134 19.82 18.86 72.72
CA THR A 134 18.77 19.33 71.79
C THR A 134 19.30 20.35 70.80
N SER A 135 20.17 21.27 71.23
CA SER A 135 20.93 22.12 70.31
C SER A 135 22.36 22.39 70.80
N LEU A 136 23.30 22.56 69.85
CA LEU A 136 24.70 22.92 70.11
C LEU A 136 25.09 24.12 69.26
N ASP A 137 25.72 25.12 69.86
CA ASP A 137 26.47 26.18 69.18
C ASP A 137 27.94 26.12 69.62
N LEU A 138 28.82 25.64 68.75
CA LEU A 138 30.24 25.40 69.02
C LEU A 138 31.10 26.37 68.22
N THR A 139 31.91 27.16 68.90
CA THR A 139 32.89 28.08 68.29
C THR A 139 34.32 27.65 68.64
N ALA A 140 35.21 27.57 67.63
CA ALA A 140 36.60 27.11 67.81
C ALA A 140 37.60 27.73 66.82
N LEU A 141 38.91 27.59 67.08
CA LEU A 141 39.95 27.81 66.07
C LEU A 141 39.94 26.70 65.01
N ASP A 142 40.00 25.45 65.46
CA ASP A 142 39.95 24.24 64.64
C ASP A 142 39.02 23.22 65.29
N LEU A 143 38.37 22.37 64.49
CA LEU A 143 37.58 21.24 64.96
C LEU A 143 38.06 19.96 64.27
N PHE A 144 38.47 19.00 65.09
CA PHE A 144 38.90 17.67 64.68
C PHE A 144 37.98 16.62 65.30
N MET A 145 37.45 15.73 64.48
CA MET A 145 36.64 14.59 64.90
C MET A 145 37.25 13.31 64.34
N ASP A 146 37.83 12.50 65.23
CA ASP A 146 38.48 11.21 64.90
C ASP A 146 37.44 10.11 64.61
N ASP A 147 37.90 9.00 64.04
CA ASP A 147 37.08 7.83 63.72
C ASP A 147 36.21 7.38 64.90
N ALA A 148 34.93 7.09 64.64
CA ALA A 148 33.91 6.72 65.63
C ALA A 148 33.60 7.80 66.71
N SER A 149 33.89 9.08 66.46
CA SER A 149 33.30 10.19 67.23
C SER A 149 31.91 10.58 66.71
N LEU A 150 31.00 11.01 67.61
CA LEU A 150 29.58 11.17 67.28
C LEU A 150 28.93 12.43 67.90
N LEU A 151 28.31 13.27 67.07
CA LEU A 151 27.36 14.30 67.53
C LEU A 151 25.93 13.83 67.23
N THR A 152 25.04 13.78 68.22
CA THR A 152 23.61 13.43 68.05
C THR A 152 22.73 14.52 68.62
N ILE A 153 22.14 15.35 67.76
CA ILE A 153 21.47 16.58 68.19
C ILE A 153 20.04 16.63 67.66
N GLU A 154 19.08 17.05 68.48
CA GLU A 154 17.66 16.89 68.12
C GLU A 154 17.14 17.99 67.18
N GLU A 155 17.44 19.26 67.44
CA GLU A 155 16.88 20.41 66.72
C GLU A 155 17.92 21.14 65.84
N SER A 156 19.06 21.56 66.40
CA SER A 156 20.03 22.40 65.65
C SER A 156 21.48 22.32 66.11
N VAL A 157 22.39 22.32 65.14
CA VAL A 157 23.85 22.32 65.31
C VAL A 157 24.42 23.53 64.58
N ALA A 158 25.14 24.40 65.29
CA ALA A 158 25.98 25.43 64.72
C ALA A 158 27.44 25.15 65.07
N VAL A 159 28.32 25.18 64.07
CA VAL A 159 29.75 24.90 64.17
C VAL A 159 30.51 26.01 63.44
N ASN A 160 31.13 26.91 64.19
CA ASN A 160 31.85 28.05 63.63
C ASN A 160 33.34 27.98 63.96
N VAL A 161 34.13 27.63 62.95
CA VAL A 161 35.53 27.19 63.09
C VAL A 161 36.44 28.04 62.22
N SER A 162 37.10 29.02 62.83
CA SER A 162 37.79 30.09 62.07
C SER A 162 38.90 29.61 61.13
N ARG A 163 39.60 28.50 61.43
CA ARG A 163 40.67 27.94 60.60
C ARG A 163 40.24 26.67 59.85
N LYS A 164 40.13 25.52 60.52
CA LYS A 164 39.92 24.22 59.86
C LYS A 164 38.90 23.32 60.55
N PHE A 165 37.91 22.86 59.79
CA PHE A 165 37.01 21.77 60.16
C PHE A 165 37.45 20.47 59.49
N ARG A 166 37.55 19.37 60.26
CA ARG A 166 37.87 18.02 59.76
C ARG A 166 37.01 16.97 60.46
N LEU A 167 36.27 16.22 59.65
CA LEU A 167 35.53 15.02 60.05
C LEU A 167 36.20 13.80 59.39
N ASP A 168 36.87 12.95 60.17
CA ASP A 168 37.55 11.74 59.66
C ASP A 168 36.58 10.58 59.39
N GLN A 169 37.09 9.41 58.99
CA GLN A 169 36.29 8.31 58.48
C GLN A 169 35.46 7.68 59.62
N ASP A 170 34.20 7.33 59.35
CA ASP A 170 33.22 6.85 60.35
C ASP A 170 32.84 7.88 61.46
N ALA A 171 33.47 9.05 61.53
CA ALA A 171 33.01 10.16 62.39
C ALA A 171 31.69 10.74 61.86
N THR A 172 30.71 10.97 62.73
CA THR A 172 29.33 11.27 62.31
C THR A 172 28.72 12.45 63.06
N ILE A 173 28.01 13.32 62.34
CA ILE A 173 27.14 14.38 62.87
C ILE A 173 25.70 14.05 62.48
N ILE A 174 24.81 13.88 63.46
CA ILE A 174 23.38 13.59 63.26
C ILE A 174 22.55 14.74 63.83
N SER A 175 21.61 15.27 63.05
CA SER A 175 20.66 16.31 63.46
C SER A 175 19.22 15.90 63.13
N GLY A 176 18.41 15.69 64.16
CA GLY A 176 17.03 15.19 64.07
C GLY A 176 16.91 13.72 63.62
N GLY A 177 15.69 13.30 63.28
CA GLY A 177 15.42 12.04 62.58
C GLY A 177 15.55 10.72 63.35
N SER A 178 15.99 10.71 64.61
CA SER A 178 16.15 9.49 65.41
C SER A 178 14.84 8.82 65.84
N TRP A 179 13.71 9.54 65.76
CA TRP A 179 12.39 9.08 66.20
C TRP A 179 11.37 9.07 65.05
N PRO A 180 10.42 8.11 65.04
CA PRO A 180 9.40 8.06 64.01
C PRO A 180 8.60 9.37 63.88
N GLY A 181 8.53 9.91 62.67
CA GLY A 181 7.84 11.15 62.35
C GLY A 181 8.50 12.47 62.81
N HIS A 182 9.66 12.44 63.48
CA HIS A 182 10.41 13.67 63.79
C HIS A 182 11.10 14.23 62.55
N SER A 183 11.04 15.55 62.33
CA SER A 183 11.81 16.20 61.28
C SER A 183 13.31 16.08 61.50
N GLY A 184 14.09 16.18 60.41
CA GLY A 184 15.52 16.41 60.47
C GLY A 184 15.81 17.82 60.97
N GLY A 185 16.91 17.97 61.71
CA GLY A 185 17.31 19.24 62.29
C GLY A 185 18.10 20.13 61.32
N HIS A 186 18.65 21.21 61.86
CA HIS A 186 19.48 22.15 61.12
C HIS A 186 20.96 21.94 61.45
N VAL A 187 21.83 21.78 60.45
CA VAL A 187 23.29 21.75 60.64
C VAL A 187 23.91 22.92 59.89
N ASN A 188 24.54 23.85 60.60
CA ASN A 188 25.22 25.01 60.02
C ASN A 188 26.71 24.95 60.35
N VAL A 189 27.58 24.84 59.34
CA VAL A 189 29.04 24.79 59.49
C VAL A 189 29.67 25.95 58.75
N THR A 190 30.43 26.80 59.44
CA THR A 190 31.17 27.93 58.87
C THR A 190 32.67 27.77 59.13
N THR A 191 33.51 27.70 58.09
CA THR A 191 34.97 27.53 58.27
C THR A 191 35.83 28.09 57.14
N SER A 192 37.13 28.33 57.36
CA SER A 192 38.04 28.69 56.25
C SER A 192 38.49 27.48 55.43
N SER A 193 38.73 26.32 56.07
CA SER A 193 39.20 25.10 55.41
C SER A 193 38.33 23.91 55.79
N PHE A 194 37.62 23.34 54.82
CA PHE A 194 36.73 22.19 55.01
C PHE A 194 37.36 20.88 54.54
N ILE A 195 37.29 19.84 55.39
CA ILE A 195 37.62 18.44 55.10
C ILE A 195 36.49 17.54 55.59
N LEU A 196 35.95 16.72 54.68
CA LEU A 196 34.87 15.77 54.97
C LEU A 196 35.22 14.37 54.47
N HIS A 197 35.53 13.45 55.39
CA HIS A 197 35.66 12.02 55.13
C HIS A 197 34.53 11.20 55.79
N GLY A 198 33.97 11.67 56.91
CA GLY A 198 32.84 11.05 57.62
C GLY A 198 31.45 11.48 57.11
N GLU A 199 30.43 11.38 57.97
CA GLU A 199 29.01 11.61 57.60
C GLU A 199 28.37 12.80 58.33
N ILE A 200 27.61 13.63 57.59
CA ILE A 200 26.68 14.63 58.15
C ILE A 200 25.24 14.25 57.77
N ARG A 201 24.41 13.87 58.74
CA ARG A 201 23.02 13.43 58.55
C ARG A 201 22.03 14.41 59.17
N ALA A 202 21.12 14.94 58.36
CA ALA A 202 19.94 15.67 58.81
C ALA A 202 18.69 15.15 58.08
N SER A 203 18.32 13.90 58.38
CA SER A 203 17.16 13.21 57.81
C SER A 203 15.95 13.34 58.73
N GLY A 204 14.74 13.31 58.17
CA GLY A 204 13.52 13.07 58.92
C GLY A 204 13.32 11.59 59.24
N GLY A 205 12.77 11.29 60.40
CA GLY A 205 12.50 9.93 60.87
C GLY A 205 11.32 9.31 60.14
N GLU A 206 11.39 7.99 59.91
CA GLU A 206 10.37 7.25 59.17
C GLU A 206 9.00 7.30 59.86
N GLY A 207 7.91 7.22 59.10
CA GLY A 207 6.58 7.05 59.67
C GLY A 207 6.44 5.66 60.29
N ILE A 208 5.57 5.50 61.29
CA ILE A 208 5.19 4.19 61.82
C ILE A 208 3.67 4.07 61.99
N CYS A 209 3.12 2.94 61.56
CA CYS A 209 1.71 2.60 61.73
C CYS A 209 1.56 1.50 62.79
N ILE A 210 0.83 1.79 63.86
CA ILE A 210 0.54 0.86 64.96
C ILE A 210 -0.97 0.89 65.21
N ASP A 211 -1.63 -0.27 65.25
CA ASP A 211 -3.07 -0.43 65.54
C ASP A 211 -4.00 0.50 64.73
N GLY A 212 -3.70 0.69 63.44
CA GLY A 212 -4.48 1.55 62.54
C GLY A 212 -4.25 3.05 62.72
N LYS A 213 -3.37 3.47 63.63
CA LYS A 213 -2.88 4.86 63.74
C LYS A 213 -1.51 4.96 63.10
N CYS A 214 -1.42 5.72 62.01
CA CYS A 214 -0.17 6.04 61.35
C CYS A 214 0.37 7.41 61.80
N THR A 215 1.66 7.45 62.09
CA THR A 215 2.43 8.70 62.16
C THR A 215 3.01 8.98 60.76
N PRO A 216 2.92 10.22 60.24
CA PRO A 216 3.60 10.59 59.00
C PRO A 216 5.12 10.57 59.23
N GLY A 217 5.90 10.28 58.19
CA GLY A 217 7.34 10.48 58.20
C GLY A 217 7.71 11.96 58.35
N GLY A 218 8.76 12.26 59.12
CA GLY A 218 9.20 13.63 59.37
C GLY A 218 9.87 14.27 58.16
N ASN A 219 9.84 15.59 58.05
CA ASN A 219 10.47 16.31 56.94
C ASN A 219 12.00 16.19 57.00
N GLY A 220 12.68 16.24 55.86
CA GLY A 220 14.15 16.32 55.82
C GLY A 220 14.66 17.62 56.44
N GLY A 221 15.86 17.57 57.00
CA GLY A 221 16.54 18.72 57.59
C GLY A 221 17.26 19.60 56.57
N LEU A 222 17.95 20.63 57.07
CA LEU A 222 18.73 21.59 56.29
C LEU A 222 20.19 21.57 56.74
N VAL A 223 21.11 21.33 55.81
CA VAL A 223 22.56 21.42 56.02
C VAL A 223 23.12 22.63 55.27
N THR A 224 23.62 23.62 55.99
CA THR A 224 24.29 24.80 55.46
C THR A 224 25.80 24.70 55.69
N LEU A 225 26.58 24.80 54.61
CA LEU A 225 28.04 24.79 54.63
C LEU A 225 28.59 26.08 54.01
N LEU A 226 29.25 26.92 54.81
CA LEU A 226 29.99 28.10 54.36
C LEU A 226 31.49 27.83 54.46
N TYR A 227 32.23 27.95 53.34
CA TYR A 227 33.68 27.82 53.36
C TYR A 227 34.43 28.64 52.31
N THR A 228 35.70 28.95 52.59
CA THR A 228 36.59 29.67 51.65
C THR A 228 37.53 28.74 50.88
N SER A 229 37.75 27.51 51.36
CA SER A 229 38.51 26.47 50.67
C SER A 229 38.07 25.07 51.07
N VAL A 230 38.06 24.14 50.10
CA VAL A 230 37.88 22.69 50.32
C VAL A 230 39.19 22.00 50.00
N ALA A 231 39.69 21.17 50.91
CA ALA A 231 40.90 20.38 50.67
C ALA A 231 40.56 18.96 50.18
N THR A 232 39.57 18.30 50.80
CA THR A 232 39.06 16.97 50.39
C THR A 232 37.60 16.79 50.82
N GLU A 233 36.79 16.21 49.94
CA GLU A 233 35.40 15.84 50.20
C GLU A 233 35.15 14.43 49.65
N THR A 234 35.21 13.42 50.52
CA THR A 234 34.94 12.00 50.19
C THR A 234 33.83 11.38 51.03
N GLY A 235 33.38 12.08 52.08
CA GLY A 235 32.31 11.65 52.98
C GLY A 235 30.90 11.85 52.44
N SER A 236 29.90 11.51 53.25
CA SER A 236 28.47 11.62 52.93
C SER A 236 27.82 12.82 53.61
N ILE A 237 26.90 13.47 52.91
CA ILE A 237 25.88 14.33 53.52
C ILE A 237 24.54 13.64 53.24
N VAL A 238 23.69 13.47 54.25
CA VAL A 238 22.44 12.73 54.15
C VAL A 238 21.29 13.61 54.63
N VAL A 239 20.54 14.18 53.68
CA VAL A 239 19.29 14.90 53.95
C VAL A 239 18.17 14.23 53.17
N SER A 240 17.15 13.75 53.88
CA SER A 240 16.08 12.94 53.29
C SER A 240 14.81 13.03 54.13
N GLY A 241 13.63 13.07 53.50
CA GLY A 241 12.36 12.97 54.21
C GLY A 241 12.08 11.54 54.69
N GLY A 242 11.42 11.41 55.84
CA GLY A 242 11.00 10.14 56.41
C GLY A 242 10.13 9.34 55.44
N ALA A 243 10.47 8.07 55.24
CA ALA A 243 9.71 7.14 54.42
C ALA A 243 8.39 6.75 55.11
N ASN A 244 7.41 6.26 54.33
CA ASN A 244 6.16 5.70 54.84
C ASN A 244 6.23 4.15 54.74
N PRO A 245 5.95 3.40 55.82
CA PRO A 245 5.98 1.93 55.82
C PRO A 245 4.85 1.26 55.02
N LEU A 246 3.86 2.01 54.51
CA LEU A 246 2.78 1.47 53.67
C LEU A 246 3.27 1.08 52.25
N GLY A 247 3.92 -0.08 52.15
CA GLY A 247 4.15 -0.76 50.89
C GLY A 247 2.85 -1.29 50.28
N SER A 248 2.28 -0.56 49.32
CA SER A 248 1.32 -0.99 48.26
C SER A 248 0.07 -1.83 48.61
N ALA A 249 -0.20 -2.17 49.87
CA ALA A 249 -1.20 -3.18 50.25
C ALA A 249 -2.46 -2.66 50.96
N ALA A 250 -2.53 -1.36 51.27
CA ALA A 250 -3.67 -0.73 51.97
C ALA A 250 -4.21 0.45 51.16
N ALA A 251 -4.97 0.16 50.11
CA ALA A 251 -5.80 1.15 49.45
C ALA A 251 -7.17 1.22 50.16
N PRO A 252 -7.62 2.40 50.63
CA PRO A 252 -9.00 2.58 51.06
C PRO A 252 -9.95 2.40 49.86
N SER A 253 -10.99 1.59 50.01
CA SER A 253 -12.00 1.38 48.98
C SER A 253 -12.95 2.58 48.86
N ARG A 254 -12.98 3.20 47.68
CA ARG A 254 -14.01 4.11 47.16
C ARG A 254 -14.09 3.84 45.64
N ASP A 255 -15.23 3.68 44.98
CA ASP A 255 -16.63 3.91 45.36
C ASP A 255 -16.91 5.29 45.97
N LEU A 256 -16.75 6.29 45.09
CA LEU A 256 -17.45 7.57 45.17
C LEU A 256 -17.89 7.95 43.75
N THR A 257 -19.15 7.63 43.44
CA THR A 257 -19.95 8.44 42.52
C THR A 257 -20.27 9.79 43.17
N GLU A 258 -20.73 10.73 42.33
CA GLU A 258 -21.41 11.99 42.67
C GLU A 258 -20.55 13.26 42.72
N HIS A 259 -21.08 14.30 42.06
CA HIS A 259 -20.55 15.65 41.86
C HIS A 259 -20.03 16.33 43.14
N ASP A 260 -19.00 17.16 42.97
CA ASP A 260 -19.19 18.61 43.16
C ASP A 260 -18.24 19.41 42.25
N ASP A 261 -18.65 20.61 41.83
CA ASP A 261 -17.86 21.52 41.00
C ASP A 261 -17.02 22.46 41.91
N THR A 262 -15.69 22.36 41.88
CA THR A 262 -14.76 23.50 42.10
C THR A 262 -13.28 23.09 41.96
N ASP A 263 -12.52 23.91 41.22
CA ASP A 263 -11.04 23.96 41.13
C ASP A 263 -10.27 22.62 41.05
N ASP A 264 -9.95 22.21 39.80
CA ASP A 264 -9.06 21.09 39.46
C ASP A 264 -7.61 21.29 39.96
N ALA A 265 -7.40 21.11 41.26
CA ALA A 265 -6.08 20.87 41.83
C ALA A 265 -5.64 19.42 41.55
N LEU A 266 -4.32 19.19 41.41
CA LEU A 266 -3.79 17.83 41.54
C LEU A 266 -4.28 17.26 42.88
N TYR A 267 -5.02 16.16 42.82
CA TYR A 267 -5.63 15.52 43.99
C TYR A 267 -4.55 14.89 44.87
N PHE A 268 -3.90 15.71 45.69
CA PHE A 268 -3.05 15.25 46.79
C PHE A 268 -3.95 14.47 47.75
N PRO A 269 -3.72 13.17 47.99
CA PRO A 269 -4.52 12.43 48.96
C PRO A 269 -4.38 13.10 50.33
N SER A 270 -5.49 13.26 51.05
CA SER A 270 -5.51 13.70 52.45
C SER A 270 -4.65 12.82 53.37
N ASP A 271 -4.29 11.63 52.90
CA ASP A 271 -3.58 10.59 53.62
C ASP A 271 -2.08 10.53 53.21
N CYS A 272 -1.47 11.69 52.95
CA CYS A 272 -0.03 11.81 52.72
C CYS A 272 0.75 11.57 54.02
N LEU A 273 1.44 10.44 54.12
CA LEU A 273 2.22 10.02 55.30
C LEU A 273 3.74 10.00 55.06
N SER A 274 4.24 10.58 53.95
CA SER A 274 5.68 10.72 53.67
C SER A 274 6.18 12.11 54.08
N GLY A 275 7.40 12.24 54.60
CA GLY A 275 8.03 13.53 54.86
C GLY A 275 8.54 14.24 53.60
N ALA A 276 8.63 15.58 53.65
CA ALA A 276 9.18 16.41 52.59
C ALA A 276 10.71 16.23 52.44
N ALA A 277 11.25 16.56 51.27
CA ALA A 277 12.67 16.41 50.98
C ALA A 277 13.59 17.33 51.82
N GLY A 278 14.83 16.88 52.02
CA GLY A 278 15.84 17.66 52.74
C GLY A 278 16.62 18.60 51.83
N GLN A 279 17.38 19.51 52.43
CA GLN A 279 18.08 20.59 51.72
C GLN A 279 19.57 20.65 52.11
N VAL A 280 20.45 20.86 51.13
CA VAL A 280 21.86 21.19 51.35
C VAL A 280 22.18 22.52 50.66
N LEU A 281 22.55 23.53 51.43
CA LEU A 281 23.04 24.81 50.95
C LEU A 281 24.56 24.88 51.12
N ARG A 282 25.31 24.99 50.02
CA ARG A 282 26.76 25.17 50.02
C ARG A 282 27.10 26.55 49.51
N ILE A 283 27.89 27.33 50.23
CA ILE A 283 28.29 28.68 49.84
C ILE A 283 29.82 28.77 49.88
N PHE A 284 30.42 28.92 48.69
CA PHE A 284 31.86 29.09 48.52
C PHE A 284 32.21 30.57 48.46
N ALA A 285 32.98 31.07 49.44
CA ALA A 285 33.40 32.47 49.51
C ALA A 285 34.87 32.63 49.11
N SER A 286 35.13 33.17 47.92
CA SER A 286 36.48 33.44 47.44
C SER A 286 37.10 34.66 48.13
N ASN A 287 38.42 34.62 48.39
CA ASN A 287 39.21 35.77 48.87
C ASN A 287 39.14 37.02 47.97
N LYS A 288 38.55 36.92 46.77
CA LYS A 288 38.27 38.04 45.85
C LYS A 288 36.88 38.66 46.02
N GLY A 289 36.10 38.21 47.00
CA GLY A 289 34.71 38.66 47.22
C GLY A 289 33.67 38.03 46.29
N VAL A 290 34.06 37.03 45.49
CA VAL A 290 33.12 36.24 44.67
C VAL A 290 32.53 35.15 45.56
N VAL A 291 31.22 35.16 45.73
CA VAL A 291 30.48 34.14 46.47
C VAL A 291 29.63 33.35 45.48
N ASP A 292 29.86 32.03 45.41
CA ASP A 292 29.12 31.11 44.55
C ASP A 292 28.38 30.08 45.43
N GLY A 293 27.05 30.15 45.43
CA GLY A 293 26.17 29.26 46.18
C GLY A 293 25.55 28.13 45.34
N TYR A 294 25.40 26.96 45.94
CA TYR A 294 24.78 25.77 45.37
C TYR A 294 23.73 25.25 46.35
N LEU A 295 22.46 25.22 45.93
CA LEU A 295 21.36 24.63 46.69
C LEU A 295 20.98 23.27 46.06
N VAL A 296 20.96 22.22 46.86
CA VAL A 296 20.52 20.88 46.47
C VAL A 296 19.32 20.49 47.32
N ILE A 297 18.21 20.16 46.67
CA ILE A 297 17.00 19.62 47.31
C ILE A 297 16.90 18.15 46.91
N SER A 298 16.90 17.24 47.88
CA SER A 298 16.90 15.80 47.60
C SER A 298 16.18 14.98 48.66
N ASN A 299 15.57 13.87 48.21
CA ASN A 299 15.10 12.79 49.08
C ASN A 299 16.11 11.62 49.14
N GLY A 300 17.14 11.60 48.29
CA GLY A 300 18.20 10.60 48.26
C GLY A 300 19.59 11.25 48.18
N PHE A 301 20.42 11.05 49.20
CA PHE A 301 21.78 11.57 49.26
C PHE A 301 22.68 10.51 49.92
N ASN A 302 23.67 10.01 49.16
CA ASN A 302 24.73 9.07 49.55
C ASN A 302 24.47 8.14 50.76
N GLY A 303 23.43 7.30 50.67
CA GLY A 303 23.20 6.15 51.57
C GLY A 303 23.24 4.82 50.81
N PRO A 304 23.51 3.68 51.47
CA PRO A 304 23.57 2.38 50.81
C PRO A 304 22.22 2.03 50.17
N THR A 305 22.22 1.82 48.86
CA THR A 305 21.02 1.47 48.08
C THR A 305 20.47 0.13 48.54
N SER A 306 19.30 0.14 49.21
CA SER A 306 18.55 -1.07 49.53
C SER A 306 17.95 -1.66 48.24
N SER A 307 18.74 -2.50 47.59
CA SER A 307 18.43 -3.11 46.29
C SER A 307 17.32 -4.17 46.39
N THR A 308 16.05 -3.77 46.48
CA THR A 308 14.88 -4.58 46.03
C THR A 308 13.58 -3.75 45.99
N SER A 309 13.28 -3.19 44.81
CA SER A 309 11.95 -2.97 44.20
C SER A 309 11.83 -1.60 43.51
N HIS A 310 11.70 -1.61 42.18
CA HIS A 310 11.31 -0.43 41.39
C HIS A 310 9.79 -0.20 41.47
N HIS A 311 9.24 -0.17 42.68
CA HIS A 311 7.85 0.21 42.91
C HIS A 311 7.81 1.67 43.37
N THR A 312 7.18 2.50 42.55
CA THR A 312 7.06 3.96 42.72
C THR A 312 6.53 4.33 44.10
N GLN A 313 7.41 4.68 45.04
CA GLN A 313 7.03 5.29 46.31
C GLN A 313 6.65 6.74 46.03
N ARG A 314 5.35 7.02 45.85
CA ARG A 314 4.88 8.41 45.70
C ARG A 314 5.17 9.20 46.99
N ARG A 315 6.23 10.01 46.95
CA ARG A 315 6.51 11.07 47.94
C ARG A 315 5.54 12.22 47.67
N CYS A 316 4.63 12.47 48.60
CA CYS A 316 3.51 13.41 48.40
C CYS A 316 3.64 14.70 49.24
N ALA A 317 4.60 14.78 50.17
CA ALA A 317 4.91 16.02 50.88
C ALA A 317 5.89 16.85 50.06
N ALA A 318 5.50 18.09 49.77
CA ALA A 318 6.30 19.02 48.99
C ALA A 318 7.22 19.84 49.89
N VAL A 319 8.45 20.09 49.43
CA VAL A 319 9.24 21.23 49.94
C VAL A 319 8.61 22.50 49.37
N VAL A 320 8.12 23.37 50.24
CA VAL A 320 7.56 24.67 49.86
C VAL A 320 8.63 25.74 50.02
N PHE A 321 8.85 26.54 48.98
CA PHE A 321 9.69 27.74 49.07
C PHE A 321 9.31 28.81 48.04
N ASP A 322 9.81 30.02 48.30
CA ASP A 322 9.73 31.19 47.44
C ASP A 322 11.16 31.68 47.15
N THR A 323 11.34 32.42 46.07
CA THR A 323 12.56 33.14 45.69
C THR A 323 13.17 33.95 46.83
N ASP A 324 12.35 34.63 47.64
CA ASP A 324 12.80 35.43 48.79
C ASP A 324 13.45 34.59 49.91
N SER A 325 13.26 33.26 49.90
CA SER A 325 13.88 32.33 50.86
C SER A 325 15.22 31.74 50.40
N ILE A 326 15.66 32.02 49.17
CA ILE A 326 16.93 31.55 48.62
C ILE A 326 18.01 32.63 48.84
N ASP A 327 19.17 32.25 49.39
CA ASP A 327 20.31 33.17 49.53
C ASP A 327 20.71 33.76 48.17
N PRO A 328 20.87 35.09 48.03
CA PRO A 328 21.15 35.73 46.74
C PRO A 328 22.50 35.32 46.12
N SER A 329 23.38 34.68 46.89
CA SER A 329 24.63 34.10 46.40
C SER A 329 24.42 32.82 45.58
N VAL A 330 23.24 32.19 45.63
CA VAL A 330 22.95 30.91 44.97
C VAL A 330 22.90 31.06 43.45
N LYS A 331 23.85 30.39 42.79
CA LYS A 331 23.97 30.31 41.34
C LYS A 331 23.54 28.98 40.74
N ARG A 332 23.33 27.93 41.54
CA ARG A 332 22.77 26.67 41.03
C ARG A 332 21.74 26.11 42.01
N VAL A 333 20.58 25.72 41.48
CA VAL A 333 19.59 24.92 42.20
C VAL A 333 19.44 23.57 41.50
N LEU A 334 19.67 22.50 42.24
CA LEU A 334 19.49 21.12 41.80
C LEU A 334 18.37 20.48 42.62
N ILE A 335 17.31 20.06 41.95
CA ILE A 335 16.17 19.35 42.55
C ILE A 335 16.26 17.90 42.06
N GLN A 336 16.45 16.93 42.98
CA GLN A 336 16.74 15.56 42.58
C GLN A 336 16.15 14.46 43.49
N GLY A 337 16.22 13.21 43.02
CA GLY A 337 16.04 12.01 43.83
C GLY A 337 14.63 11.81 44.40
N GLU A 338 13.61 11.86 43.55
CA GLU A 338 12.18 11.76 43.90
C GLU A 338 11.72 12.83 44.91
N SER A 339 12.36 14.01 44.90
CA SER A 339 11.86 15.17 45.64
C SER A 339 10.64 15.77 44.94
N LEU A 340 9.62 16.10 45.74
CA LEU A 340 8.50 16.94 45.33
C LEU A 340 8.76 18.36 45.85
N VAL A 341 8.66 19.35 44.97
CA VAL A 341 8.83 20.76 45.27
C VAL A 341 7.61 21.54 44.81
N ARG A 342 7.11 22.43 45.67
CA ARG A 342 6.04 23.38 45.39
C ARG A 342 6.63 24.79 45.47
N PHE A 343 6.60 25.51 44.36
CA PHE A 343 7.02 26.91 44.31
C PHE A 343 5.82 27.83 44.50
N GLU A 344 5.90 28.71 45.50
CA GLU A 344 4.85 29.68 45.86
C GLU A 344 5.28 31.10 45.52
N GLY A 345 5.53 31.33 44.23
CA GLY A 345 5.90 32.64 43.70
C GLY A 345 5.43 32.84 42.26
N SER A 346 5.46 34.08 41.77
CA SER A 346 5.15 34.42 40.37
C SER A 346 6.39 34.44 39.48
N ALA A 347 7.58 34.62 40.05
CA ALA A 347 8.84 34.68 39.30
C ALA A 347 9.97 33.99 40.05
N TRP A 348 10.46 32.88 39.51
CA TRP A 348 11.76 32.32 39.80
C TRP A 348 12.84 33.11 39.03
N GLY A 349 13.35 34.17 39.63
CA GLY A 349 14.48 34.94 39.12
C GLY A 349 15.71 34.76 39.99
N LEU A 350 16.60 33.82 39.64
CA LEU A 350 17.97 33.84 40.14
C LEU A 350 18.79 34.80 39.26
N HIS A 351 19.89 35.37 39.78
CA HIS A 351 20.72 36.30 39.01
C HIS A 351 21.16 35.70 37.66
N GLY A 352 21.42 36.54 36.64
CA GLY A 352 21.53 36.12 35.24
C GLY A 352 22.61 35.09 34.86
N ASP A 353 23.45 34.66 35.80
CA ASP A 353 24.42 33.56 35.63
C ASP A 353 23.91 32.20 36.13
N SER A 354 22.71 32.13 36.71
CA SER A 354 22.28 30.97 37.51
C SER A 354 21.69 29.79 36.72
N GLU A 355 21.77 28.59 37.27
CA GLU A 355 21.33 27.33 36.64
C GLU A 355 20.23 26.65 37.46
N LEU A 356 19.17 26.15 36.80
CA LEU A 356 18.13 25.32 37.41
C LEU A 356 18.13 23.93 36.76
N ILE A 357 18.34 22.89 37.57
CA ILE A 357 18.40 21.50 37.14
C ILE A 357 17.38 20.68 37.93
N ILE A 358 16.54 19.93 37.22
CA ILE A 358 15.53 19.02 37.78
C ILE A 358 15.83 17.61 37.25
N GLU A 359 16.10 16.65 38.14
CA GLU A 359 16.62 15.32 37.82
C GLU A 359 15.94 14.22 38.64
N ASP A 360 15.12 13.39 37.99
CA ASP A 360 14.22 12.43 38.65
C ASP A 360 13.36 13.07 39.78
N ALA A 361 12.86 14.29 39.56
CA ALA A 361 12.12 15.05 40.58
C ALA A 361 10.92 15.85 40.01
N THR A 362 10.01 16.26 40.89
CA THR A 362 8.80 17.00 40.50
C THR A 362 8.81 18.42 41.06
N LEU A 363 8.78 19.43 40.17
CA LEU A 363 8.60 20.83 40.51
C LEU A 363 7.21 21.30 40.05
N VAL A 364 6.41 21.83 40.98
CA VAL A 364 5.07 22.37 40.71
C VAL A 364 5.01 23.85 41.09
N GLY A 365 4.81 24.73 40.10
CA GLY A 365 4.41 26.12 40.31
C GLY A 365 2.89 26.23 40.39
N MET A 366 2.35 26.55 41.56
CA MET A 366 0.91 26.79 41.73
C MET A 366 0.67 28.28 41.96
N SER A 367 0.24 28.95 40.90
CA SER A 367 0.02 30.39 40.88
C SER A 367 -1.08 30.76 39.88
N ASN A 368 -1.73 31.90 40.12
CA ASN A 368 -2.68 32.51 39.19
C ASN A 368 -1.96 33.30 38.07
N SER A 369 -0.64 33.45 38.15
CA SER A 369 0.21 34.10 37.14
C SER A 369 1.23 33.11 36.56
N PRO A 370 1.63 33.24 35.28
CA PRO A 370 2.63 32.37 34.68
C PRO A 370 3.94 32.39 35.48
N LEU A 371 4.51 31.23 35.76
CA LEU A 371 5.78 31.12 36.47
C LEU A 371 6.91 31.61 35.55
N SER A 372 7.46 32.78 35.85
CA SER A 372 8.63 33.31 35.15
C SER A 372 9.89 32.62 35.65
N ILE A 373 10.66 31.96 34.77
CA ILE A 373 11.94 31.32 35.09
C ILE A 373 13.04 32.09 34.35
N MET A 374 13.84 32.85 35.08
CA MET A 374 14.99 33.60 34.55
C MET A 374 16.28 32.97 35.08
N VAL A 375 16.97 32.24 34.22
CA VAL A 375 18.18 31.45 34.53
C VAL A 375 19.07 31.41 33.29
N LYS A 376 20.39 31.31 33.44
CA LYS A 376 21.31 31.03 32.33
C LYS A 376 21.01 29.70 31.65
N GLN A 377 20.75 28.66 32.44
CA GLN A 377 20.45 27.32 31.92
C GLN A 377 19.30 26.66 32.69
N LEU A 378 18.36 26.09 31.94
CA LEU A 378 17.30 25.23 32.45
C LEU A 378 17.49 23.79 31.94
N VAL A 379 17.58 22.82 32.84
CA VAL A 379 17.67 21.39 32.50
C VAL A 379 16.58 20.61 33.24
N VAL A 380 15.77 19.85 32.50
CA VAL A 380 14.78 18.93 33.05
C VAL A 380 15.07 17.54 32.50
N ARG A 381 15.48 16.59 33.34
CA ARG A 381 16.01 15.29 32.91
C ARG A 381 15.61 14.11 33.79
N GLY A 382 15.87 12.89 33.31
CA GLY A 382 15.35 11.67 33.94
C GLY A 382 13.83 11.61 33.82
N THR A 383 13.17 11.10 34.85
CA THR A 383 11.70 11.01 35.00
C THR A 383 11.06 12.29 35.56
N SER A 384 11.76 13.43 35.45
CA SER A 384 11.32 14.69 36.07
C SER A 384 10.02 15.26 35.50
N ILE A 385 9.27 15.94 36.36
CA ILE A 385 8.05 16.66 36.00
C ILE A 385 8.21 18.14 36.37
N LEU A 386 8.00 19.04 35.41
CA LEU A 386 7.87 20.48 35.63
C LEU A 386 6.43 20.89 35.28
N HIS A 387 5.62 21.22 36.28
CA HIS A 387 4.25 21.66 36.07
C HIS A 387 4.04 23.12 36.51
N ALA A 388 3.31 23.91 35.75
CA ALA A 388 2.90 25.25 36.16
C ALA A 388 1.44 25.53 35.77
N SER A 389 0.58 25.83 36.75
CA SER A 389 -0.86 26.00 36.55
C SER A 389 -1.20 27.08 35.51
N ALA A 390 -0.60 28.26 35.64
CA ALA A 390 -0.85 29.41 34.77
C ALA A 390 0.18 29.60 33.64
N GLY A 391 0.97 28.56 33.31
CA GLY A 391 1.97 28.59 32.24
C GLY A 391 3.38 28.99 32.70
N LEU A 392 4.32 29.02 31.75
CA LEU A 392 5.76 29.20 31.98
C LEU A 392 6.33 30.33 31.12
N LEU A 393 7.00 31.31 31.73
CA LEU A 393 7.76 32.34 31.02
C LEU A 393 9.27 32.09 31.23
N VAL A 394 9.87 31.28 30.38
CA VAL A 394 11.29 30.92 30.47
C VAL A 394 12.15 31.92 29.69
N SER A 395 13.18 32.47 30.33
CA SER A 395 14.23 33.27 29.71
C SER A 395 15.59 32.68 30.07
N ALA A 396 16.30 32.13 29.09
CA ALA A 396 17.60 31.49 29.31
C ALA A 396 18.59 31.59 28.14
N ASP A 397 19.84 31.19 28.34
CA ASP A 397 20.77 30.95 27.23
C ASP A 397 20.54 29.56 26.63
N ILE A 398 20.34 28.55 27.48
CA ILE A 398 20.13 27.15 27.06
C ILE A 398 18.93 26.52 27.79
N VAL A 399 18.09 25.79 27.05
CA VAL A 399 17.02 24.94 27.60
C VAL A 399 17.17 23.51 27.10
N SER A 400 17.30 22.54 28.01
CA SER A 400 17.29 21.10 27.71
C SER A 400 16.15 20.41 28.46
N ILE A 401 15.31 19.69 27.73
CA ILE A 401 14.27 18.81 28.28
C ILE A 401 14.59 17.40 27.75
N ASP A 402 15.22 16.59 28.57
CA ASP A 402 15.79 15.31 28.15
C ASP A 402 14.73 14.19 28.08
N TYR A 403 15.09 13.05 27.50
CA TYR A 403 14.18 11.92 27.36
C TYR A 403 13.67 11.41 28.72
N GLY A 404 12.36 11.21 28.83
CA GLY A 404 11.67 10.82 30.07
C GLY A 404 11.05 12.00 30.84
N ALA A 405 11.60 13.20 30.69
CA ALA A 405 11.08 14.39 31.36
C ALA A 405 9.74 14.84 30.77
N THR A 406 8.88 15.45 31.60
CA THR A 406 7.61 16.04 31.19
C THR A 406 7.47 17.47 31.70
N VAL A 407 7.20 18.41 30.80
CA VAL A 407 6.87 19.80 31.13
C VAL A 407 5.41 20.08 30.77
N SER A 408 4.62 20.65 31.69
CA SER A 408 3.18 20.85 31.46
C SER A 408 2.55 22.06 32.15
N TRP A 409 1.41 22.48 31.62
CA TRP A 409 0.58 23.60 32.11
C TRP A 409 -0.87 23.45 31.64
N THR A 410 -1.79 24.31 32.06
CA THR A 410 -3.21 24.25 31.64
C THR A 410 -3.41 24.59 30.16
N ASN A 411 -4.48 24.07 29.54
CA ASN A 411 -4.79 24.23 28.11
C ASN A 411 -5.11 25.68 27.67
N THR A 412 -5.51 26.55 28.60
CA THR A 412 -5.76 27.99 28.40
C THR A 412 -4.51 28.85 28.67
N ALA A 413 -3.55 28.35 29.44
CA ALA A 413 -2.34 29.10 29.76
C ALA A 413 -1.38 29.22 28.57
N THR A 414 -0.72 30.37 28.49
CA THR A 414 0.32 30.67 27.49
C THR A 414 1.70 30.53 28.11
N SER A 415 2.58 29.79 27.43
CA SER A 415 3.96 29.56 27.82
C SER A 415 4.92 30.07 26.76
N ILE A 416 5.95 30.81 27.17
CA ILE A 416 6.89 31.52 26.29
C ILE A 416 8.31 31.18 26.71
N PHE A 417 9.07 30.54 25.83
CA PHE A 417 10.46 30.14 26.03
C PHE A 417 11.32 31.03 25.11
N LYS A 418 12.01 32.03 25.69
CA LYS A 418 12.99 32.88 25.00
C LYS A 418 14.38 32.41 25.34
N VAL A 419 15.10 31.91 24.34
CA VAL A 419 16.37 31.20 24.54
C VAL A 419 17.44 31.81 23.64
N ALA A 420 18.52 32.31 24.22
CA ALA A 420 19.52 33.11 23.51
C ALA A 420 20.44 32.27 22.61
N ASP A 421 20.76 31.04 23.03
CA ASP A 421 21.51 30.05 22.27
C ASP A 421 20.62 28.84 21.93
N GLY A 422 20.90 27.64 22.46
CA GLY A 422 20.27 26.39 22.01
C GLY A 422 19.02 25.94 22.78
N VAL A 423 18.08 25.31 22.07
CA VAL A 423 16.94 24.59 22.67
C VAL A 423 16.96 23.12 22.24
N GLN A 424 16.92 22.20 23.20
CA GLN A 424 16.85 20.76 22.98
C GLN A 424 15.66 20.14 23.71
N ILE A 425 14.78 19.45 22.98
CA ILE A 425 13.55 18.83 23.52
C ILE A 425 13.48 17.36 23.08
N SER A 426 13.98 16.47 23.94
CA SER A 426 13.88 15.01 23.81
C SER A 426 12.77 14.41 24.70
N GLY A 427 12.30 15.14 25.71
CA GLY A 427 11.17 14.77 26.56
C GLY A 427 9.81 15.21 26.01
N ASN A 428 8.80 15.24 26.89
CA ASN A 428 7.43 15.59 26.56
C ASN A 428 7.10 17.02 27.02
N ILE A 429 6.42 17.79 26.16
CA ILE A 429 5.79 19.06 26.51
C ILE A 429 4.30 18.92 26.25
N THR A 430 3.46 19.05 27.27
CA THR A 430 2.01 18.79 27.16
C THR A 430 1.16 19.83 27.89
N THR A 431 -0.01 20.18 27.34
CA THR A 431 -1.05 20.86 28.13
C THR A 431 -1.92 19.83 28.86
N THR A 432 -2.32 20.09 30.11
CA THR A 432 -3.28 19.23 30.83
C THR A 432 -4.62 19.25 30.11
N THR A 433 -5.12 18.06 29.79
CA THR A 433 -6.33 17.89 28.98
C THR A 433 -7.56 17.74 29.87
N LEU A 434 -8.37 18.80 29.96
CA LEU A 434 -9.81 18.62 30.05
C LEU A 434 -10.35 18.31 28.65
N SER A 435 -11.37 17.45 28.58
CA SER A 435 -11.98 17.04 27.32
C SER A 435 -12.63 18.22 26.62
N LEU A 436 -11.97 18.75 25.58
CA LEU A 436 -12.51 19.81 24.74
C LEU A 436 -13.76 19.30 24.02
N ASN A 437 -14.93 19.71 24.52
CA ASN A 437 -16.15 19.73 23.72
C ASN A 437 -15.94 20.68 22.54
N ASP A 438 -16.64 20.45 21.42
CA ASP A 438 -16.41 21.15 20.13
C ASP A 438 -16.74 22.67 20.15
N THR A 439 -17.02 23.23 21.33
CA THR A 439 -17.34 24.63 21.62
C THR A 439 -16.25 25.41 22.38
N ASP A 440 -15.31 24.73 23.05
CA ASP A 440 -14.32 25.40 23.90
C ASP A 440 -13.09 25.83 23.10
N THR A 441 -12.82 27.14 23.08
CA THR A 441 -11.64 27.72 22.45
C THR A 441 -10.40 27.55 23.33
N ALA A 442 -9.57 26.56 22.98
CA ALA A 442 -8.30 26.31 23.64
C ALA A 442 -7.26 27.40 23.26
N ASP A 443 -7.34 28.56 23.92
CA ASP A 443 -6.59 29.77 23.57
C ASP A 443 -5.12 29.80 24.05
N GLY A 444 -4.62 28.75 24.71
CA GLY A 444 -3.23 28.69 25.18
C GLY A 444 -2.19 28.54 24.06
N TYR A 445 -1.17 29.40 24.05
CA TYR A 445 -0.06 29.33 23.09
C TYR A 445 1.22 28.80 23.72
N LEU A 446 1.95 27.93 23.02
CA LEU A 446 3.37 27.71 23.27
C LEU A 446 4.20 28.52 22.28
N VAL A 447 5.09 29.38 22.77
CA VAL A 447 6.01 30.19 21.97
C VAL A 447 7.45 29.78 22.29
N ILE A 448 8.19 29.27 21.32
CA ILE A 448 9.62 28.94 21.46
C ILE A 448 10.41 29.85 20.53
N GLN A 449 11.35 30.64 21.06
CA GLN A 449 12.22 31.53 20.30
C GLN A 449 13.67 31.20 20.63
N SER A 450 14.37 30.53 19.72
CA SER A 450 15.78 30.13 19.85
C SER A 450 16.70 31.04 19.01
N GLY A 451 17.74 31.58 19.63
CA GLY A 451 18.80 32.34 18.96
C GLY A 451 19.85 31.47 18.28
N GLY A 452 19.97 30.22 18.70
CA GLY A 452 20.77 29.15 18.09
C GLY A 452 19.90 28.09 17.43
N ASN A 453 20.30 26.82 17.54
CA ASN A 453 19.55 25.70 16.95
C ASN A 453 18.33 25.35 17.84
N LEU A 454 17.24 24.91 17.21
CA LEU A 454 16.11 24.26 17.90
C LEU A 454 16.05 22.79 17.49
N VAL A 455 16.28 21.89 18.45
CA VAL A 455 16.31 20.43 18.24
C VAL A 455 15.14 19.78 18.98
N VAL A 456 14.36 18.95 18.29
CA VAL A 456 13.24 18.20 18.86
C VAL A 456 13.33 16.73 18.46
N ASP A 457 13.29 15.84 19.45
CA ASP A 457 13.23 14.37 19.32
C ASP A 457 12.02 13.79 20.09
N GLY A 458 11.45 14.56 21.04
CA GLY A 458 10.33 14.17 21.88
C GLY A 458 8.94 14.58 21.37
N MET A 459 7.97 14.63 22.28
CA MET A 459 6.58 15.00 21.97
C MET A 459 6.27 16.44 22.39
N ILE A 460 5.57 17.20 21.54
CA ILE A 460 4.98 18.50 21.90
C ILE A 460 3.48 18.44 21.56
N ALA A 461 2.62 18.47 22.59
CA ALA A 461 1.18 18.37 22.47
C ALA A 461 0.49 19.54 23.20
N THR A 462 0.13 20.59 22.45
CA THR A 462 -0.44 21.84 23.01
C THR A 462 -1.71 22.24 22.26
N SER A 463 -2.34 23.34 22.67
CA SER A 463 -3.45 23.94 21.92
C SER A 463 -2.93 24.61 20.64
N SER A 464 -2.01 25.58 20.76
CA SER A 464 -1.27 26.16 19.63
C SER A 464 0.26 26.14 19.88
N LEU A 465 1.06 26.17 18.80
CA LEU A 465 2.52 26.21 18.87
C LEU A 465 3.11 27.18 17.82
N PHE A 466 3.93 28.13 18.28
CA PHE A 466 4.83 28.92 17.47
C PHE A 466 6.27 28.59 17.88
N ALA A 467 7.10 28.14 16.95
CA ALA A 467 8.52 27.90 17.18
C ALA A 467 9.37 28.60 16.12
N ALA A 468 10.35 29.39 16.55
CA ALA A 468 11.26 30.14 15.70
C ALA A 468 12.73 29.86 16.07
N SER A 469 13.58 29.69 15.06
CA SER A 469 15.03 29.54 15.19
C SER A 469 15.78 30.55 14.31
N ARG A 470 16.81 31.20 14.85
CA ARG A 470 17.71 32.06 14.05
C ARG A 470 18.79 31.28 13.31
N THR A 471 19.00 30.01 13.63
CA THR A 471 19.83 29.10 12.82
C THR A 471 18.96 27.98 12.27
N ASN A 472 19.26 26.71 12.52
CA ASN A 472 18.53 25.57 11.98
C ASN A 472 17.48 25.04 12.97
N MET A 473 16.51 24.30 12.43
CA MET A 473 15.50 23.59 13.19
C MET A 473 15.51 22.10 12.80
N LEU A 474 15.90 21.24 13.74
CA LEU A 474 16.08 19.81 13.50
C LEU A 474 15.04 19.03 14.30
N LEU A 475 14.05 18.45 13.61
CA LEU A 475 13.00 17.65 14.22
C LEU A 475 13.15 16.19 13.80
N THR A 476 13.83 15.37 14.61
CA THR A 476 14.16 13.97 14.28
C THR A 476 13.44 13.02 15.23
N GLY A 477 12.43 12.28 14.78
CA GLY A 477 11.64 11.41 15.67
C GLY A 477 10.50 12.14 16.40
N ALA A 478 10.48 13.47 16.33
CA ALA A 478 9.54 14.30 17.04
C ALA A 478 8.07 14.04 16.67
N ARG A 479 7.19 14.21 17.66
CA ARG A 479 5.73 14.18 17.47
C ARG A 479 5.12 15.50 17.96
N ILE A 480 4.84 16.40 17.02
CA ILE A 480 4.18 17.69 17.29
C ILE A 480 2.69 17.59 16.94
N GLN A 481 1.83 17.96 17.87
CA GLN A 481 0.37 17.88 17.73
C GLN A 481 -0.30 19.12 18.37
N THR A 482 -0.86 20.00 17.56
CA THR A 482 -1.66 21.15 18.03
C THR A 482 -3.15 20.85 17.94
N HIS A 483 -3.87 20.98 19.06
CA HIS A 483 -5.30 20.65 19.16
C HIS A 483 -6.24 21.80 18.81
N GLY A 484 -5.74 23.04 18.80
CA GLY A 484 -6.51 24.22 18.41
C GLY A 484 -7.01 24.13 16.98
N ARG A 485 -8.33 24.27 16.79
CA ARG A 485 -8.95 24.47 15.47
C ARG A 485 -8.72 25.92 15.04
N ALA A 486 -8.35 26.13 13.78
CA ALA A 486 -8.18 27.47 13.24
C ALA A 486 -9.53 28.19 13.14
N THR A 487 -9.62 29.37 13.78
CA THR A 487 -10.86 30.17 13.85
C THR A 487 -11.15 30.95 12.56
N GLN A 488 -10.15 31.16 11.71
CA GLN A 488 -10.30 31.88 10.44
C GLN A 488 -10.46 30.93 9.25
N ALA A 489 -11.51 31.16 8.45
CA ALA A 489 -11.82 30.36 7.27
C ALA A 489 -10.75 30.41 6.17
N SER A 490 -9.93 31.47 6.12
CA SER A 490 -8.90 31.70 5.12
C SER A 490 -7.64 32.31 5.73
N LEU A 491 -6.46 31.86 5.30
CA LEU A 491 -5.19 32.38 5.81
C LEU A 491 -4.28 32.88 4.67
N THR A 492 -3.65 34.03 4.89
CA THR A 492 -2.65 34.59 3.99
C THR A 492 -1.27 33.98 4.28
N TYR A 493 -0.41 33.93 3.26
CA TYR A 493 0.95 33.41 3.42
C TYR A 493 1.93 34.57 3.62
N PRO A 494 2.57 34.71 4.80
CA PRO A 494 3.59 35.72 5.03
C PRO A 494 4.92 35.32 4.35
N PRO A 495 5.78 36.28 4.00
CA PRO A 495 7.16 35.98 3.59
C PRO A 495 7.96 35.40 4.78
N CYS A 496 8.85 34.44 4.51
CA CYS A 496 9.59 33.74 5.58
C CYS A 496 10.59 34.60 6.35
N SER A 497 11.06 35.71 5.75
CA SER A 497 11.85 36.74 6.44
C SER A 497 11.13 37.26 7.69
N ASP A 498 9.82 37.46 7.56
CA ASP A 498 9.00 38.14 8.55
C ASP A 498 8.46 37.12 9.56
N ALA A 499 8.18 35.89 9.12
CA ALA A 499 7.65 34.80 9.96
C ALA A 499 8.53 34.46 11.18
N VAL A 500 9.87 34.60 11.07
CA VAL A 500 10.80 34.36 12.20
C VAL A 500 10.69 35.43 13.30
N TYR A 501 10.33 36.67 12.91
CA TYR A 501 10.23 37.83 13.81
C TYR A 501 8.78 38.26 14.10
N ALA A 502 7.80 37.58 13.49
CA ALA A 502 6.39 37.89 13.63
C ALA A 502 5.89 37.68 15.07
N ASN A 503 4.91 38.50 15.47
CA ASN A 503 4.13 38.21 16.67
C ASN A 503 3.23 36.99 16.38
N PRO A 504 3.30 35.90 17.16
CA PRO A 504 2.48 34.70 16.98
C PRO A 504 0.98 35.01 16.84
N GLN A 505 0.47 35.97 17.62
CA GLN A 505 -0.95 36.35 17.65
C GLN A 505 -1.44 37.00 16.35
N LEU A 506 -0.55 37.51 15.49
CA LEU A 506 -0.93 38.15 14.22
C LEU A 506 -1.03 37.15 13.06
N LEU A 507 -0.46 35.94 13.21
CA LEU A 507 -0.36 34.98 12.12
C LEU A 507 -1.61 34.09 11.96
N ASN A 508 -2.40 33.87 13.02
CA ASN A 508 -3.62 33.05 13.01
C ASN A 508 -3.44 31.59 12.53
N TYR A 509 -2.21 31.06 12.60
CA TYR A 509 -1.90 29.64 12.38
C TYR A 509 -1.87 28.89 13.72
N SER A 510 -2.45 27.69 13.79
CA SER A 510 -2.38 26.83 15.00
C SER A 510 -0.96 26.32 15.24
N LEU A 511 -0.20 26.13 14.16
CA LEU A 511 1.18 25.66 14.18
C LEU A 511 2.07 26.49 13.24
N VAL A 512 3.10 27.13 13.77
CA VAL A 512 4.14 27.84 13.00
C VAL A 512 5.50 27.28 13.37
N LEU A 513 6.27 26.80 12.39
CA LEU A 513 7.70 26.55 12.51
C LEU A 513 8.46 27.46 11.54
N ALA A 514 9.26 28.38 12.07
CA ALA A 514 10.01 29.37 11.29
C ALA A 514 11.53 29.25 11.54
N SER A 515 12.35 29.36 10.49
CA SER A 515 13.81 29.26 10.60
C SER A 515 14.54 30.15 9.58
N GLN A 516 15.66 30.76 9.96
CA GLN A 516 16.55 31.42 9.01
C GLN A 516 17.48 30.44 8.28
N GLY A 517 17.80 29.30 8.91
CA GLY A 517 18.50 28.17 8.33
C GLY A 517 17.56 27.12 7.75
N SER A 518 17.92 25.84 7.84
CA SER A 518 17.08 24.73 7.38
C SER A 518 16.02 24.30 8.42
N ILE A 519 14.91 23.74 7.93
CA ILE A 519 13.96 22.96 8.74
C ILE A 519 14.01 21.52 8.26
N ASP A 520 14.52 20.62 9.10
CA ASP A 520 14.73 19.21 8.78
C ASP A 520 13.77 18.31 9.56
N LEU A 521 12.71 17.82 8.87
CA LEU A 521 11.66 16.97 9.44
C LEU A 521 11.95 15.48 9.22
N GLY A 522 12.66 14.90 10.18
CA GLY A 522 12.93 13.47 10.28
C GLY A 522 14.10 13.01 9.42
N GLN A 523 14.81 12.01 9.94
CA GLN A 523 15.95 11.37 9.29
C GLN A 523 15.76 9.86 9.42
N TYR A 524 16.13 9.08 8.41
CA TYR A 524 16.03 7.62 8.52
C TYR A 524 16.98 7.12 9.63
N PRO A 525 16.52 6.33 10.63
CA PRO A 525 15.24 5.63 10.73
C PRO A 525 14.16 6.27 11.64
N LYS A 526 14.37 7.50 12.15
CA LYS A 526 13.44 8.27 13.00
C LYS A 526 12.51 9.20 12.17
N PRO A 527 11.29 8.77 11.77
CA PRO A 527 10.32 9.64 11.11
C PRO A 527 9.73 10.66 12.07
N THR A 528 9.33 11.82 11.55
CA THR A 528 8.75 12.92 12.34
C THR A 528 7.30 13.15 11.95
N SER A 529 6.42 13.36 12.93
CA SER A 529 4.98 13.60 12.72
C SER A 529 4.61 15.00 13.20
N VAL A 530 4.03 15.81 12.32
CA VAL A 530 3.65 17.20 12.59
C VAL A 530 2.18 17.37 12.23
N THR A 531 1.33 17.63 13.22
CA THR A 531 -0.13 17.75 13.04
C THR A 531 -0.71 19.02 13.64
N GLY A 532 -1.64 19.64 12.90
CA GLY A 532 -2.32 20.88 13.28
C GLY A 532 -3.35 21.33 12.26
N SER A 533 -4.29 22.18 12.66
CA SER A 533 -5.40 22.64 11.80
C SER A 533 -4.94 23.63 10.72
N SER A 534 -4.05 24.55 11.08
CA SER A 534 -3.37 25.45 10.15
C SER A 534 -1.87 25.47 10.43
N ILE A 535 -1.10 24.87 9.51
CA ILE A 535 0.36 24.67 9.62
C ILE A 535 1.07 25.66 8.68
N LEU A 536 2.05 26.40 9.21
CA LEU A 536 3.00 27.22 8.46
C LEU A 536 4.44 26.74 8.74
N LEU A 537 5.11 26.23 7.72
CA LEU A 537 6.55 25.94 7.74
C LEU A 537 7.27 26.95 6.85
N CYS A 538 8.16 27.76 7.42
CA CYS A 538 8.86 28.83 6.72
C CYS A 538 10.37 28.78 6.97
N SER A 539 11.16 28.67 5.90
CA SER A 539 12.62 28.68 5.95
C SER A 539 13.18 29.72 4.99
N ASN A 540 14.26 30.41 5.35
CA ASN A 540 15.02 31.24 4.40
C ASN A 540 16.04 30.44 3.57
N GLN A 541 16.17 29.12 3.81
CA GLN A 541 17.06 28.20 3.07
C GLN A 541 16.27 27.00 2.53
N SER A 542 16.12 25.92 3.30
CA SER A 542 15.47 24.69 2.83
C SER A 542 14.56 24.02 3.87
N ILE A 543 13.44 23.48 3.40
CA ILE A 543 12.60 22.55 4.17
C ILE A 543 12.83 21.14 3.63
N ARG A 544 13.22 20.20 4.49
CA ARG A 544 13.37 18.78 4.19
C ARG A 544 12.30 17.99 4.92
N VAL A 545 11.51 17.20 4.20
CA VAL A 545 10.56 16.22 4.75
C VAL A 545 11.10 14.83 4.47
N GLY A 546 11.68 14.20 5.48
CA GLY A 546 12.33 12.89 5.39
C GLY A 546 11.37 11.73 5.08
N HIS A 547 11.93 10.57 4.70
CA HIS A 547 11.14 9.38 4.42
C HIS A 547 10.27 8.97 5.62
N LYS A 548 9.00 8.64 5.36
CA LYS A 548 7.97 8.33 6.36
C LYS A 548 7.62 9.48 7.34
N SER A 549 8.27 10.64 7.26
CA SER A 549 7.82 11.84 7.98
C SER A 549 6.51 12.35 7.38
N VAL A 550 5.63 12.88 8.24
CA VAL A 550 4.28 13.32 7.86
C VAL A 550 4.02 14.73 8.40
N VAL A 551 3.59 15.64 7.52
CA VAL A 551 3.00 16.93 7.90
C VAL A 551 1.52 16.84 7.55
N SER A 552 0.60 16.81 8.53
CA SER A 552 -0.82 16.55 8.26
C SER A 552 -1.76 17.51 9.00
N SER A 553 -2.62 18.18 8.22
CA SER A 553 -3.82 18.87 8.70
C SER A 553 -5.12 18.11 8.39
N SER A 554 -5.01 16.81 8.08
CA SER A 554 -6.14 15.99 7.64
C SER A 554 -7.22 15.86 8.73
N GLY A 555 -8.47 16.13 8.37
CA GLY A 555 -9.61 16.12 9.30
C GLY A 555 -9.64 17.25 10.34
N LEU A 556 -8.74 18.23 10.25
CA LEU A 556 -8.59 19.33 11.21
C LEU A 556 -9.12 20.69 10.67
N GLY A 557 -9.93 20.67 9.61
CA GLY A 557 -10.70 21.82 9.12
C GLY A 557 -12.01 22.00 9.88
N PHE A 558 -13.06 22.47 9.18
CA PHE A 558 -14.38 22.63 9.80
C PHE A 558 -14.98 21.28 10.24
N SER A 559 -15.74 21.31 11.34
CA SER A 559 -16.51 20.18 11.87
C SER A 559 -17.70 19.82 10.95
N ALA A 560 -18.37 18.70 11.24
CA ALA A 560 -19.57 18.29 10.52
C ALA A 560 -20.63 19.40 10.49
N ASN A 561 -21.35 19.54 9.38
CA ASN A 561 -22.36 20.59 9.15
C ASN A 561 -21.82 22.05 9.18
N HIS A 562 -20.49 22.25 9.22
CA HIS A 562 -19.87 23.58 9.27
C HIS A 562 -18.89 23.82 8.11
N GLY A 563 -18.74 25.10 7.75
CA GLY A 563 -17.87 25.58 6.68
C GLY A 563 -18.65 26.22 5.51
N LEU A 564 -17.92 26.89 4.62
CA LEU A 564 -18.49 27.67 3.50
C LEU A 564 -19.17 26.82 2.41
N GLY A 565 -18.87 25.52 2.39
CA GLY A 565 -19.45 24.51 1.51
C GLY A 565 -19.74 23.25 2.31
N ALA A 566 -20.36 23.40 3.49
CA ALA A 566 -20.82 22.25 4.27
C ALA A 566 -21.84 21.43 3.46
N GLY A 567 -21.81 20.11 3.61
CA GLY A 567 -22.85 19.25 3.06
C GLY A 567 -24.15 19.37 3.86
N ASP A 568 -25.31 19.35 3.18
CA ASP A 568 -26.61 19.52 3.83
C ASP A 568 -27.03 18.26 4.63
N CYS A 569 -27.97 18.42 5.58
CA CYS A 569 -28.53 17.32 6.36
C CYS A 569 -30.05 17.43 6.54
N THR A 570 -30.77 16.45 6.01
CA THR A 570 -32.22 16.30 6.25
C THR A 570 -32.52 15.70 7.63
N THR A 571 -33.39 16.34 8.39
CA THR A 571 -33.75 15.96 9.77
C THR A 571 -34.58 14.68 9.93
N ASN A 572 -35.07 14.08 8.82
CA ASN A 572 -35.98 12.93 8.83
C ASN A 572 -35.32 11.59 8.42
N GLY A 573 -34.04 11.39 8.77
CA GLY A 573 -33.33 10.13 8.51
C GLY A 573 -32.79 9.93 7.07
N GLY A 574 -32.92 10.95 6.22
CA GLY A 574 -32.18 11.03 4.95
C GLY A 574 -30.67 11.22 5.20
N GLY A 575 -29.84 10.88 4.21
CA GLY A 575 -28.39 10.94 4.34
C GLY A 575 -27.82 12.35 4.21
N GLY A 576 -26.64 12.59 4.78
CA GLY A 576 -25.94 13.86 4.68
C GLY A 576 -25.14 14.01 3.38
N GLY A 577 -25.19 15.19 2.77
CA GLY A 577 -24.37 15.54 1.61
C GLY A 577 -22.88 15.62 1.98
N GLY A 578 -21.99 15.49 1.00
CA GLY A 578 -20.56 15.68 1.22
C GLY A 578 -20.19 17.16 1.32
N GLY A 579 -19.16 17.50 2.10
CA GLY A 579 -18.62 18.87 2.10
C GLY A 579 -17.88 19.16 0.79
N GLY A 580 -17.95 20.37 0.26
CA GLY A 580 -17.20 20.83 -0.92
C GLY A 580 -16.10 21.83 -0.57
N TYR A 581 -14.94 21.73 -1.21
CA TYR A 581 -13.90 22.76 -1.26
C TYR A 581 -12.91 22.36 -2.34
N GLY A 582 -12.63 23.23 -3.31
CA GLY A 582 -11.74 22.88 -4.44
C GLY A 582 -12.43 22.13 -5.56
N GLY A 583 -13.25 21.13 -5.21
CA GLY A 583 -14.27 20.46 -6.00
C GLY A 583 -15.55 20.29 -5.16
N ASP A 584 -16.68 20.04 -5.82
CA ASP A 584 -18.00 19.96 -5.19
C ASP A 584 -18.15 18.68 -4.35
N GLY A 585 -18.89 18.75 -3.25
CA GLY A 585 -19.33 17.57 -2.51
C GLY A 585 -20.28 16.73 -3.35
N GLY A 586 -20.31 15.41 -3.13
CA GLY A 586 -21.34 14.55 -3.71
C GLY A 586 -22.66 14.68 -2.95
N ASP A 587 -23.77 14.44 -3.65
CA ASP A 587 -25.10 14.40 -3.05
C ASP A 587 -25.35 13.08 -2.31
N SER A 588 -26.22 13.10 -1.30
CA SER A 588 -26.69 11.88 -0.65
C SER A 588 -27.80 11.23 -1.47
N VAL A 589 -27.74 9.90 -1.66
CA VAL A 589 -28.65 9.19 -2.58
C VAL A 589 -29.25 7.93 -1.98
N GLN A 590 -30.48 7.63 -2.41
CA GLN A 590 -31.14 6.36 -2.14
C GLN A 590 -31.05 5.40 -3.33
N LEU A 591 -30.55 4.20 -3.06
CA LEU A 591 -30.40 3.10 -4.00
C LEU A 591 -31.48 2.04 -3.75
N LEU A 592 -32.23 1.68 -4.79
CA LEU A 592 -33.21 0.59 -4.75
C LEU A 592 -32.56 -0.73 -5.21
N LEU A 593 -32.69 -1.79 -4.40
CA LEU A 593 -32.01 -3.07 -4.64
C LEU A 593 -32.46 -3.80 -5.91
N GLN A 594 -33.64 -3.48 -6.45
CA GLN A 594 -34.18 -4.12 -7.66
C GLN A 594 -33.71 -3.46 -8.97
N SER A 595 -33.53 -2.14 -9.00
CA SER A 595 -33.12 -1.40 -10.22
C SER A 595 -31.62 -1.14 -10.31
N HIS A 596 -30.90 -1.15 -9.17
CA HIS A 596 -29.51 -0.68 -9.09
C HIS A 596 -29.28 0.70 -9.74
N ALA A 597 -30.27 1.59 -9.64
CA ALA A 597 -30.21 2.99 -10.05
C ALA A 597 -30.45 3.89 -8.83
N ALA A 598 -29.85 5.09 -8.81
CA ALA A 598 -30.19 6.12 -7.83
C ALA A 598 -31.64 6.58 -8.08
N SER A 599 -32.48 6.52 -7.05
CA SER A 599 -33.91 6.79 -7.18
C SER A 599 -34.29 8.21 -6.73
N THR A 600 -33.61 8.72 -5.71
CA THR A 600 -33.84 10.04 -5.11
C THR A 600 -32.55 10.57 -4.50
N VAL A 601 -32.33 11.88 -4.63
CA VAL A 601 -31.38 12.64 -3.79
C VAL A 601 -32.10 13.00 -2.49
N HIS A 602 -31.40 12.91 -1.35
CA HIS A 602 -31.95 13.27 -0.04
C HIS A 602 -31.42 14.62 0.45
N ALA A 603 -30.12 14.86 0.33
CA ALA A 603 -29.47 16.12 0.68
C ALA A 603 -28.36 16.46 -0.32
N ASP A 604 -28.25 17.73 -0.67
CA ASP A 604 -27.30 18.21 -1.68
C ASP A 604 -25.86 18.26 -1.13
N GLY A 605 -24.89 18.02 -2.01
CA GLY A 605 -23.47 18.22 -1.73
C GLY A 605 -23.12 19.71 -1.61
N GLY A 606 -22.15 20.03 -0.75
CA GLY A 606 -21.65 21.39 -0.58
C GLY A 606 -20.90 21.88 -1.82
N VAL A 607 -21.12 23.14 -2.21
CA VAL A 607 -20.52 23.75 -3.41
C VAL A 607 -19.04 24.12 -3.18
N ALA A 608 -18.20 23.96 -4.21
CA ALA A 608 -16.80 24.34 -4.17
C ALA A 608 -16.58 25.87 -4.08
N TYR A 609 -15.98 26.34 -2.98
CA TYR A 609 -15.61 27.76 -2.78
C TYR A 609 -14.10 28.02 -2.90
N GLY A 610 -13.74 29.31 -3.04
CA GLY A 610 -12.36 29.79 -3.26
C GLY A 610 -12.00 29.88 -4.76
N SER A 611 -10.92 30.60 -5.08
CA SER A 611 -10.42 30.71 -6.46
C SER A 611 -9.20 29.82 -6.68
N ARG A 612 -8.84 29.52 -7.94
CA ARG A 612 -7.65 28.71 -8.24
C ARG A 612 -6.36 29.38 -7.78
N SER A 613 -6.29 30.71 -7.83
CA SER A 613 -5.11 31.51 -7.46
C SER A 613 -5.16 32.11 -6.06
N SER A 614 -6.28 31.98 -5.34
CA SER A 614 -6.46 32.64 -4.04
C SER A 614 -5.53 32.09 -2.95
N THR A 615 -5.58 32.76 -1.79
CA THR A 615 -5.19 32.19 -0.51
C THR A 615 -5.95 30.91 -0.19
N GLY A 616 -5.38 30.11 0.70
CA GLY A 616 -5.97 28.87 1.14
C GLY A 616 -7.13 29.11 2.10
N PHE A 617 -8.09 28.19 2.05
CA PHE A 617 -9.18 28.09 3.00
C PHE A 617 -9.12 26.72 3.68
N LEU A 618 -9.71 26.61 4.87
CA LEU A 618 -10.02 25.32 5.48
C LEU A 618 -11.10 24.62 4.64
N GLY A 619 -11.03 23.29 4.55
CA GLY A 619 -12.09 22.45 3.99
C GLY A 619 -13.32 22.40 4.89
N SER A 620 -14.50 22.35 4.29
CA SER A 620 -15.80 22.20 4.95
C SER A 620 -16.12 20.76 5.31
N GLY A 621 -16.89 20.57 6.37
CA GLY A 621 -17.35 19.25 6.82
C GLY A 621 -18.51 18.69 6.00
N GLY A 622 -18.69 17.38 6.07
CA GLY A 622 -19.86 16.68 5.54
C GLY A 622 -21.10 16.87 6.42
N GLY A 623 -22.25 16.57 5.84
CA GLY A 623 -23.55 16.69 6.49
C GLY A 623 -23.88 15.54 7.44
N CYS A 624 -24.80 15.86 8.35
CA CYS A 624 -25.39 15.06 9.42
C CYS A 624 -24.48 14.75 10.62
N VAL A 625 -25.07 14.09 11.62
CA VAL A 625 -24.40 13.66 12.86
C VAL A 625 -23.21 12.77 12.49
N ASP A 626 -22.07 13.00 13.14
CA ASP A 626 -20.76 12.40 12.83
C ASP A 626 -20.36 12.42 11.34
N GLY A 627 -20.76 13.46 10.61
CA GLY A 627 -20.19 13.82 9.31
C GLY A 627 -18.68 13.99 9.38
N GLY A 628 -18.00 13.73 8.27
CA GLY A 628 -16.55 13.88 8.19
C GLY A 628 -16.12 15.34 8.30
N SER A 629 -15.16 15.66 9.16
CA SER A 629 -14.55 16.99 9.20
C SER A 629 -13.72 17.28 7.95
N GLY A 630 -13.67 18.54 7.53
CA GLY A 630 -12.86 18.94 6.38
C GLY A 630 -11.35 18.85 6.64
N GLY A 631 -10.55 18.90 5.58
CA GLY A 631 -9.10 19.05 5.70
C GLY A 631 -8.69 20.46 6.13
N GLY A 632 -7.65 20.59 6.93
CA GLY A 632 -7.10 21.88 7.34
C GLY A 632 -6.20 22.51 6.26
N LEU A 633 -5.27 23.36 6.68
CA LEU A 633 -4.41 24.13 5.78
C LEU A 633 -2.93 23.91 6.09
N VAL A 634 -2.11 23.69 5.06
CA VAL A 634 -0.64 23.57 5.17
C VAL A 634 0.04 24.53 4.21
N MET A 635 0.89 25.39 4.72
CA MET A 635 1.76 26.26 3.94
C MET A 635 3.21 25.87 4.16
N LEU A 636 3.93 25.56 3.09
CA LEU A 636 5.38 25.44 3.09
C LEU A 636 5.97 26.57 2.25
N GLY A 637 7.05 27.20 2.73
CA GLY A 637 7.92 27.90 1.80
C GLY A 637 9.36 28.01 2.25
N ALA A 638 10.22 27.97 1.24
CA ALA A 638 11.66 27.92 1.38
C ALA A 638 12.32 28.36 0.07
N VAL A 639 13.63 28.58 0.07
CA VAL A 639 14.36 28.66 -1.20
C VAL A 639 14.31 27.30 -1.89
N ARG A 640 14.43 26.18 -1.17
CA ARG A 640 14.35 24.82 -1.72
C ARG A 640 13.51 23.88 -0.83
N ILE A 641 12.72 22.98 -1.43
CA ILE A 641 12.01 21.93 -0.68
C ILE A 641 12.48 20.55 -1.11
N GLU A 642 12.91 19.72 -0.17
CA GLU A 642 13.17 18.29 -0.38
C GLU A 642 12.05 17.47 0.26
N LEU A 643 11.16 16.92 -0.56
CA LEU A 643 9.98 16.19 -0.14
C LEU A 643 10.14 14.69 -0.46
N ASN A 644 10.51 13.91 0.56
CA ASN A 644 10.61 12.45 0.51
C ASN A 644 9.56 11.75 1.40
N GLY A 645 8.96 12.48 2.34
CA GLY A 645 7.81 12.06 3.16
C GLY A 645 6.46 12.48 2.54
N SER A 646 5.47 12.75 3.39
CA SER A 646 4.12 13.14 2.95
C SER A 646 3.61 14.42 3.59
N VAL A 647 2.90 15.23 2.79
CA VAL A 647 2.16 16.40 3.25
C VAL A 647 0.68 16.17 2.93
N MET A 648 -0.18 16.26 3.95
CA MET A 648 -1.58 15.87 3.85
C MET A 648 -2.50 16.95 4.42
N ALA A 649 -3.61 17.19 3.73
CA ALA A 649 -4.73 18.02 4.14
C ALA A 649 -6.02 17.33 3.68
N ASN A 650 -6.19 16.05 4.01
CA ASN A 650 -7.34 15.27 3.53
C ASN A 650 -8.60 15.56 4.36
N GLY A 651 -9.76 15.45 3.74
CA GLY A 651 -11.04 15.37 4.45
C GLY A 651 -11.17 14.04 5.19
N GLN A 652 -11.81 14.07 6.36
CA GLN A 652 -12.14 12.88 7.13
C GLN A 652 -13.39 12.22 6.52
N SER A 653 -13.43 10.88 6.51
CA SER A 653 -14.65 10.15 6.13
C SER A 653 -15.74 10.30 7.18
N GLY A 654 -17.01 10.26 6.76
CA GLY A 654 -18.15 10.16 7.67
C GLY A 654 -18.05 8.94 8.59
N ARG A 655 -18.55 9.04 9.83
CA ARG A 655 -18.47 7.96 10.85
C ARG A 655 -19.81 7.33 11.16
N ALA A 656 -20.88 8.12 11.27
CA ALA A 656 -22.23 7.58 11.47
C ALA A 656 -22.78 6.96 10.19
N ALA A 657 -23.85 6.19 10.31
CA ALA A 657 -24.65 5.70 9.19
C ALA A 657 -25.20 6.87 8.34
N ARG A 658 -25.10 6.77 7.01
CA ARG A 658 -25.62 7.75 6.03
C ARG A 658 -24.94 9.14 6.10
N SER A 659 -23.79 9.26 6.76
CA SER A 659 -23.11 10.55 6.96
C SER A 659 -22.23 10.94 5.76
N GLY A 660 -22.13 12.25 5.52
CA GLY A 660 -21.33 12.81 4.43
C GLY A 660 -19.83 12.83 4.75
N GLY A 661 -18.99 12.72 3.72
CA GLY A 661 -17.54 12.91 3.83
C GLY A 661 -17.15 14.39 3.88
N GLY A 662 -16.11 14.73 4.64
CA GLY A 662 -15.54 16.08 4.66
C GLY A 662 -14.72 16.38 3.41
N SER A 663 -14.71 17.63 2.96
CA SER A 663 -13.88 18.03 1.81
C SER A 663 -12.38 17.98 2.13
N GLY A 664 -11.54 17.86 1.10
CA GLY A 664 -10.11 18.12 1.22
C GLY A 664 -9.83 19.56 1.65
N GLY A 665 -8.62 19.81 2.15
CA GLY A 665 -8.15 21.11 2.60
C GLY A 665 -7.25 21.81 1.59
N TYR A 666 -6.31 22.63 2.07
CA TYR A 666 -5.38 23.39 1.24
C TYR A 666 -3.92 23.05 1.51
N ILE A 667 -3.13 22.82 0.46
CA ILE A 667 -1.66 22.77 0.56
C ILE A 667 -1.05 23.82 -0.38
N GLY A 668 -0.37 24.81 0.18
CA GLY A 668 0.34 25.85 -0.57
C GLY A 668 1.85 25.72 -0.42
N LEU A 669 2.56 25.74 -1.54
CA LEU A 669 4.01 25.68 -1.65
C LEU A 669 4.54 26.97 -2.28
N THR A 670 5.45 27.67 -1.61
CA THR A 670 6.13 28.87 -2.13
C THR A 670 7.64 28.60 -2.20
N ILE A 671 8.18 28.44 -3.40
CA ILE A 671 9.55 27.94 -3.62
C ILE A 671 10.24 28.71 -4.75
N SER A 672 11.47 29.20 -4.52
CA SER A 672 12.23 29.94 -5.54
C SER A 672 13.27 29.11 -6.31
N ASN A 673 13.84 28.07 -5.70
CA ASN A 673 14.91 27.20 -6.22
C ASN A 673 14.55 25.70 -6.15
N GLY A 674 13.30 25.41 -6.52
CA GLY A 674 12.84 24.06 -6.85
C GLY A 674 12.44 23.12 -5.72
N ILE A 675 11.62 22.15 -6.09
CA ILE A 675 11.24 21.00 -5.27
C ILE A 675 11.94 19.73 -5.77
N VAL A 676 12.42 18.89 -4.86
CA VAL A 676 13.08 17.62 -5.18
C VAL A 676 12.58 16.48 -4.29
N GLY A 677 12.79 15.23 -4.73
CA GLY A 677 12.45 14.04 -3.96
C GLY A 677 11.27 13.24 -4.52
N SER A 678 10.85 12.20 -3.79
CA SER A 678 9.86 11.21 -4.23
C SER A 678 8.61 11.12 -3.35
N GLY A 679 8.33 12.14 -2.54
CA GLY A 679 7.25 12.16 -1.56
C GLY A 679 5.84 12.33 -2.13
N HIS A 680 4.87 12.57 -1.24
CA HIS A 680 3.45 12.61 -1.59
C HIS A 680 2.73 13.86 -1.06
N LEU A 681 1.90 14.49 -1.89
CA LEU A 681 1.01 15.61 -1.52
C LEU A 681 -0.45 15.16 -1.64
N SER A 682 -1.27 15.25 -0.59
CA SER A 682 -2.69 14.89 -0.71
C SER A 682 -3.62 15.88 -0.03
N ALA A 683 -4.54 16.44 -0.80
CA ALA A 683 -5.71 17.17 -0.31
C ALA A 683 -6.97 16.51 -0.88
N SER A 684 -7.16 15.22 -0.61
CA SER A 684 -8.29 14.43 -1.13
C SER A 684 -9.50 14.52 -0.18
N GLY A 685 -10.71 14.39 -0.71
CA GLY A 685 -11.93 14.38 0.09
C GLY A 685 -12.16 13.06 0.84
N GLY A 686 -12.90 13.12 1.94
CA GLY A 686 -13.26 11.97 2.76
C GLY A 686 -14.40 11.13 2.16
N ASN A 687 -14.39 9.82 2.44
CA ASN A 687 -15.40 8.90 1.95
C ASN A 687 -16.74 9.06 2.69
N ALA A 688 -17.81 8.56 2.08
CA ALA A 688 -19.16 8.59 2.62
C ALA A 688 -19.68 7.20 2.96
N THR A 689 -20.48 7.12 4.03
CA THR A 689 -21.01 5.85 4.54
C THR A 689 -22.39 5.55 3.95
N CYS A 690 -22.70 4.25 3.83
CA CYS A 690 -24.02 3.78 3.43
C CYS A 690 -24.66 2.94 4.54
N SER A 691 -25.96 3.08 4.74
CA SER A 691 -26.73 2.23 5.65
C SER A 691 -28.03 1.77 5.00
N GLN A 692 -28.47 0.57 5.35
CA GLN A 692 -29.72 0.00 4.86
C GLN A 692 -30.89 0.63 5.63
N ASP A 693 -31.99 0.90 4.92
CA ASP A 693 -33.24 1.34 5.55
C ASP A 693 -34.24 0.19 5.62
N GLY A 694 -34.71 -0.08 6.84
CA GLY A 694 -35.58 -1.20 7.18
C GLY A 694 -37.04 -0.78 7.27
N LEU A 695 -37.59 -0.21 6.20
CA LEU A 695 -39.00 0.24 6.18
C LEU A 695 -39.96 -0.95 6.20
N SER A 696 -40.39 -1.34 7.39
CA SER A 696 -41.23 -2.49 7.77
C SER A 696 -42.63 -2.57 7.10
N HIS A 697 -42.94 -1.72 6.11
CA HIS A 697 -44.24 -1.64 5.45
C HIS A 697 -44.22 -1.88 3.94
N THR A 698 -43.04 -2.09 3.34
CA THR A 698 -42.95 -2.59 1.94
C THR A 698 -41.88 -3.68 1.86
N ASN A 699 -42.07 -4.70 1.00
CA ASN A 699 -41.10 -5.78 0.79
C ASN A 699 -39.88 -5.34 -0.06
N LEU A 700 -39.43 -4.09 0.13
CA LEU A 700 -38.38 -3.43 -0.63
C LEU A 700 -37.31 -2.91 0.34
N SER A 701 -36.17 -3.60 0.38
CA SER A 701 -34.98 -3.10 1.05
C SER A 701 -34.29 -2.04 0.18
N SER A 702 -33.79 -0.99 0.83
CA SER A 702 -33.12 0.14 0.16
C SER A 702 -31.88 0.55 0.94
N TRP A 703 -30.88 1.12 0.26
CA TRP A 703 -29.69 1.69 0.87
C TRP A 703 -29.73 3.21 0.74
N ILE A 704 -29.46 3.91 1.82
CA ILE A 704 -29.21 5.36 1.81
C ILE A 704 -27.72 5.57 2.03
N CYS A 705 -27.08 6.26 1.08
CA CYS A 705 -25.67 6.62 1.12
C CYS A 705 -25.52 8.12 1.33
N GLY A 706 -24.61 8.51 2.22
CA GLY A 706 -24.14 9.89 2.28
C GLY A 706 -23.34 10.27 1.04
N GLY A 707 -23.11 11.58 0.88
CA GLY A 707 -22.31 12.14 -0.21
C GLY A 707 -20.82 12.20 0.11
N GLY A 708 -19.95 11.86 -0.86
CA GLY A 708 -18.49 11.94 -0.70
C GLY A 708 -18.01 13.40 -0.58
N GLY A 709 -16.95 13.67 0.17
CA GLY A 709 -16.40 15.02 0.27
C GLY A 709 -15.63 15.43 -1.00
N GLY A 710 -15.77 16.67 -1.46
CA GLY A 710 -15.05 17.21 -2.61
C GLY A 710 -13.53 17.23 -2.40
N GLY A 711 -12.76 17.06 -3.48
CA GLY A 711 -11.30 17.13 -3.43
C GLY A 711 -10.80 18.56 -3.23
N GLY A 712 -9.81 18.75 -2.36
CA GLY A 712 -9.29 20.06 -1.93
C GLY A 712 -8.44 20.82 -2.95
N ARG A 713 -7.50 21.64 -2.48
CA ARG A 713 -6.68 22.50 -3.35
C ARG A 713 -5.18 22.40 -3.10
N LEU A 714 -4.40 22.40 -4.18
CA LEU A 714 -2.93 22.48 -4.16
C LEU A 714 -2.46 23.74 -4.90
N ARG A 715 -1.55 24.52 -4.31
CA ARG A 715 -0.95 25.70 -4.95
C ARG A 715 0.58 25.59 -4.93
N LEU A 716 1.25 25.93 -6.03
CA LEU A 716 2.70 25.99 -6.16
C LEU A 716 3.13 27.29 -6.85
N LEU A 717 3.91 28.13 -6.15
CA LEU A 717 4.36 29.46 -6.58
C LEU A 717 5.87 29.67 -6.36
N GLY A 718 6.44 30.71 -6.99
CA GLY A 718 7.75 31.28 -6.64
C GLY A 718 8.88 31.09 -7.65
N CYS A 719 8.84 30.03 -8.46
CA CYS A 719 9.89 29.74 -9.43
C CYS A 719 9.75 30.52 -10.74
N GLN A 720 10.88 30.98 -11.30
CA GLN A 720 10.96 31.65 -12.61
C GLN A 720 11.33 30.69 -13.75
N ASN A 721 12.22 29.70 -13.52
CA ASN A 721 12.66 28.71 -14.51
C ASN A 721 12.07 27.33 -14.22
N PHE A 722 11.00 26.97 -14.92
CA PHE A 722 10.21 25.77 -14.60
C PHE A 722 10.96 24.45 -14.76
N SER A 723 11.90 24.35 -15.71
CA SER A 723 12.76 23.18 -15.91
C SER A 723 13.53 22.83 -14.63
N ASP A 724 14.15 23.82 -14.03
CA ASP A 724 15.13 23.61 -12.96
C ASP A 724 14.42 23.34 -11.62
N CYS A 725 13.16 23.76 -11.52
CA CYS A 725 12.37 23.69 -10.30
C CYS A 725 11.56 22.41 -10.08
N THR A 726 11.27 21.60 -11.11
CA THR A 726 10.43 20.40 -10.96
C THR A 726 11.00 19.11 -11.55
N THR A 727 12.05 19.16 -12.38
CA THR A 727 12.64 17.94 -12.99
C THR A 727 13.12 16.92 -11.97
N SER A 728 13.61 17.38 -10.81
CA SER A 728 14.12 16.53 -9.73
C SER A 728 13.06 16.07 -8.72
N PHE A 729 11.76 16.29 -8.99
CA PHE A 729 10.65 15.78 -8.16
C PHE A 729 9.84 14.68 -8.87
N SER A 730 10.09 13.43 -8.44
CA SER A 730 9.41 12.24 -8.94
C SER A 730 8.16 11.86 -8.15
N GLY A 731 7.85 12.58 -7.06
CA GLY A 731 6.72 12.32 -6.19
C GLY A 731 5.33 12.44 -6.83
N THR A 732 4.29 12.10 -6.07
CA THR A 732 2.90 12.09 -6.54
C THR A 732 2.03 13.09 -5.79
N TYR A 733 0.92 13.51 -6.40
CA TYR A 733 -0.06 14.37 -5.74
C TYR A 733 -1.50 13.88 -5.97
N SER A 734 -2.40 14.15 -5.04
CA SER A 734 -3.82 13.77 -5.11
C SER A 734 -4.74 14.90 -4.61
N VAL A 735 -5.78 15.17 -5.38
CA VAL A 735 -6.92 16.05 -5.04
C VAL A 735 -8.25 15.39 -5.41
N VAL A 736 -8.34 14.06 -5.32
CA VAL A 736 -9.56 13.35 -5.72
C VAL A 736 -10.70 13.62 -4.73
N GLY A 737 -11.93 13.67 -5.25
CA GLY A 737 -13.13 13.60 -4.41
C GLY A 737 -13.25 12.25 -3.72
N GLY A 738 -13.82 12.27 -2.52
CA GLY A 738 -14.15 11.10 -1.73
C GLY A 738 -15.18 10.21 -2.43
N ARG A 739 -15.12 8.92 -2.13
CA ARG A 739 -16.00 7.90 -2.74
C ARG A 739 -17.01 7.38 -1.71
N PRO A 740 -18.22 7.03 -2.14
CA PRO A 740 -19.14 6.26 -1.31
C PRO A 740 -18.70 4.79 -1.24
N ASP A 741 -18.95 4.12 -0.10
CA ASP A 741 -18.61 2.70 0.11
C ASP A 741 -19.32 1.72 -0.85
N LYS A 742 -20.33 2.18 -1.60
CA LYS A 742 -21.05 1.42 -2.63
C LYS A 742 -20.89 2.08 -3.99
N VAL A 743 -20.44 1.30 -4.98
CA VAL A 743 -19.96 1.67 -6.33
C VAL A 743 -20.94 2.49 -7.21
N LYS A 744 -22.17 2.76 -6.75
CA LYS A 744 -23.24 3.39 -7.55
C LYS A 744 -23.77 4.74 -7.01
N ALA A 745 -23.24 5.24 -5.90
CA ALA A 745 -23.55 6.60 -5.45
C ALA A 745 -22.60 7.63 -6.10
N PRO A 746 -22.97 8.92 -6.19
CA PRO A 746 -22.15 9.96 -6.82
C PRO A 746 -20.75 10.04 -6.22
N ILE A 747 -19.74 10.12 -7.08
CA ILE A 747 -18.36 10.43 -6.69
C ILE A 747 -18.25 11.94 -6.61
N ALA A 748 -17.68 12.46 -5.53
CA ALA A 748 -17.50 13.88 -5.34
C ALA A 748 -16.55 14.51 -6.39
N GLY A 749 -16.68 15.82 -6.60
CA GLY A 749 -15.88 16.57 -7.54
C GLY A 749 -14.37 16.46 -7.25
N ILE A 750 -13.58 16.31 -8.31
CA ILE A 750 -12.12 16.40 -8.21
C ILE A 750 -11.75 17.86 -7.90
N GLY A 751 -10.78 18.01 -7.00
CA GLY A 751 -10.27 19.30 -6.58
C GLY A 751 -9.47 20.04 -7.64
N THR A 752 -9.13 21.28 -7.31
CA THR A 752 -8.43 22.18 -8.23
C THR A 752 -7.02 22.46 -7.75
N TYR A 753 -6.08 22.58 -8.68
CA TYR A 753 -4.72 22.98 -8.36
C TYR A 753 -4.20 24.06 -9.30
N PHE A 754 -3.26 24.85 -8.77
CA PHE A 754 -2.66 25.98 -9.46
C PHE A 754 -1.14 25.93 -9.28
N GLY A 755 -0.44 25.56 -10.33
CA GLY A 755 1.01 25.44 -10.35
C GLY A 755 1.67 26.52 -11.19
N PHE A 756 2.92 26.27 -11.54
CA PHE A 756 3.68 27.12 -12.45
C PHE A 756 3.02 27.25 -13.83
N PRO A 757 3.20 28.38 -14.55
CA PRO A 757 2.72 28.54 -15.92
C PRO A 757 3.61 27.77 -16.90
N CYS A 758 3.35 26.47 -17.01
CA CYS A 758 4.09 25.56 -17.88
C CYS A 758 4.04 26.00 -19.35
N PRO A 759 5.09 25.74 -20.16
CA PRO A 759 5.04 25.93 -21.61
C PRO A 759 4.06 24.93 -22.28
N PRO A 760 3.67 25.18 -23.55
CA PRO A 760 2.89 24.23 -24.34
C PRO A 760 3.54 22.83 -24.36
N GLY A 761 2.73 21.77 -24.36
CA GLY A 761 3.20 20.39 -24.25
C GLY A 761 3.54 19.92 -22.82
N TYR A 762 3.42 20.78 -21.80
CA TYR A 762 3.69 20.43 -20.39
C TYR A 762 2.48 20.74 -19.50
N GLY A 763 2.02 19.75 -18.72
CA GLY A 763 0.80 19.83 -17.91
C GLY A 763 0.96 19.44 -16.45
N GLY A 764 -0.10 19.71 -15.70
CA GLY A 764 -0.21 19.39 -14.27
C GLY A 764 0.58 20.32 -13.34
N LEU A 765 0.49 20.05 -12.04
CA LEU A 765 1.02 20.90 -10.96
C LEU A 765 2.55 21.09 -11.07
N MET A 766 3.25 20.05 -11.54
CA MET A 766 4.71 19.97 -11.60
C MET A 766 5.28 20.19 -13.02
N CYS A 767 4.48 20.69 -13.97
CA CYS A 767 4.87 20.86 -15.38
C CYS A 767 5.56 19.62 -15.97
N ARG A 768 4.86 18.48 -15.95
CA ARG A 768 5.36 17.24 -16.58
C ARG A 768 5.08 17.26 -18.07
N VAL A 769 5.97 16.67 -18.86
CA VAL A 769 5.74 16.42 -20.30
C VAL A 769 4.42 15.68 -20.46
N CYS A 770 3.53 16.15 -21.32
CA CYS A 770 2.26 15.45 -21.59
C CYS A 770 2.53 14.01 -22.05
N SER A 771 1.88 13.03 -21.43
CA SER A 771 2.02 11.63 -21.81
C SER A 771 1.50 11.40 -23.23
N VAL A 772 1.95 10.32 -23.87
CA VAL A 772 1.44 9.90 -25.18
C VAL A 772 -0.10 9.87 -25.18
N GLY A 773 -0.71 10.41 -26.23
CA GLY A 773 -2.17 10.55 -26.31
C GLY A 773 -2.76 11.70 -25.50
N THR A 774 -1.93 12.62 -25.00
CA THR A 774 -2.39 13.88 -24.41
C THR A 774 -1.61 15.10 -24.94
N PHE A 775 -2.24 16.27 -24.98
CA PHE A 775 -1.68 17.51 -25.52
C PHE A 775 -2.00 18.75 -24.69
N LYS A 776 -1.30 19.85 -25.00
CA LYS A 776 -1.61 21.18 -24.46
C LYS A 776 -1.08 22.34 -25.31
N GLN A 777 -1.98 23.21 -25.76
CA GLN A 777 -1.67 24.38 -26.60
C GLN A 777 -1.25 25.62 -25.80
N GLU A 778 -1.95 25.92 -24.69
CA GLU A 778 -1.76 27.17 -23.94
C GLU A 778 -0.77 27.03 -22.78
N ARG A 779 -0.17 28.16 -22.38
CA ARG A 779 0.63 28.24 -21.15
C ARG A 779 -0.27 28.20 -19.91
N GLY A 780 0.15 27.49 -18.87
CA GLY A 780 -0.59 27.41 -17.61
C GLY A 780 -0.33 26.11 -16.85
N SER A 781 -1.04 25.87 -15.75
CA SER A 781 -0.89 24.65 -14.94
C SER A 781 -1.99 23.59 -15.14
N SER A 782 -2.84 23.75 -16.15
CA SER A 782 -3.89 22.78 -16.49
C SER A 782 -3.32 21.42 -16.89
N GLU A 783 -4.14 20.37 -16.76
CA GLU A 783 -3.82 19.03 -17.25
C GLU A 783 -3.73 18.98 -18.77
N CYS A 784 -3.00 17.97 -19.25
CA CYS A 784 -2.94 17.65 -20.67
C CYS A 784 -4.29 17.04 -21.09
N LEU A 785 -4.87 17.57 -22.15
CA LEU A 785 -6.15 17.10 -22.69
C LEU A 785 -5.92 15.84 -23.53
N ALA A 786 -6.85 14.89 -23.52
CA ALA A 786 -6.75 13.70 -24.34
C ALA A 786 -6.84 14.04 -25.85
N CYS A 787 -5.98 13.43 -26.66
CA CYS A 787 -5.98 13.58 -28.10
C CYS A 787 -7.11 12.76 -28.72
N THR A 788 -7.89 13.36 -29.64
CA THR A 788 -9.02 12.70 -30.32
C THR A 788 -8.76 12.42 -31.80
N ASN A 789 -7.57 12.77 -32.32
CA ASN A 789 -7.23 12.69 -33.75
C ASN A 789 -6.68 11.32 -34.21
N GLY A 790 -6.54 10.35 -33.30
CA GLY A 790 -6.07 9.00 -33.62
C GLY A 790 -7.21 8.11 -34.12
N PRO A 791 -7.06 7.38 -35.25
CA PRO A 791 -8.02 6.38 -35.67
C PRO A 791 -8.02 5.17 -34.72
N SER A 792 -9.05 4.33 -34.78
CA SER A 792 -9.34 3.28 -33.78
C SER A 792 -8.33 2.13 -33.69
N ASN A 793 -7.40 1.99 -34.65
CA ASN A 793 -6.29 1.01 -34.62
C ASN A 793 -4.92 1.71 -34.65
N ALA A 794 -4.78 2.80 -33.88
CA ALA A 794 -3.54 3.54 -33.76
C ALA A 794 -3.19 3.84 -32.30
N HIS A 795 -1.89 3.88 -32.01
CA HIS A 795 -1.36 4.38 -30.75
C HIS A 795 -0.61 5.70 -30.98
N PHE A 796 -0.73 6.60 -30.01
CA PHE A 796 0.05 7.84 -29.99
C PHE A 796 1.51 7.55 -29.64
N THR A 797 2.44 8.15 -30.37
CA THR A 797 3.88 7.86 -30.26
C THR A 797 4.67 8.97 -29.58
N LEU A 798 4.27 10.22 -29.78
CA LEU A 798 5.01 11.38 -29.31
C LEU A 798 4.54 11.83 -27.92
N ASN A 799 5.50 12.12 -27.05
CA ASN A 799 5.27 12.79 -25.76
C ASN A 799 5.36 14.32 -25.92
N GLY A 800 4.61 15.06 -25.11
CA GLY A 800 4.67 16.53 -25.09
C GLY A 800 3.97 17.22 -26.26
N SER A 801 2.92 16.63 -26.83
CA SER A 801 2.20 17.24 -27.95
C SER A 801 1.68 18.65 -27.60
N THR A 802 2.00 19.62 -28.44
CA THR A 802 1.55 21.01 -28.29
C THR A 802 0.20 21.28 -28.96
N SER A 803 -0.32 20.33 -29.75
CA SER A 803 -1.54 20.46 -30.55
C SER A 803 -2.52 19.31 -30.30
N SER A 804 -3.81 19.57 -30.50
CA SER A 804 -4.89 18.55 -30.49
C SER A 804 -4.68 17.46 -31.54
N GLU A 805 -3.93 17.77 -32.59
CA GLU A 805 -3.35 16.80 -33.51
C GLU A 805 -2.06 16.24 -32.90
N CYS A 806 -2.17 15.07 -32.27
CA CYS A 806 -1.06 14.34 -31.69
C CYS A 806 -0.52 13.31 -32.67
N VAL A 807 0.80 13.13 -32.71
CA VAL A 807 1.43 12.15 -33.61
C VAL A 807 1.08 10.74 -33.14
N TRP A 808 0.57 9.94 -34.07
CA TRP A 808 0.22 8.53 -33.88
C TRP A 808 0.84 7.66 -34.98
N SER A 809 0.93 6.36 -34.71
CA SER A 809 1.22 5.34 -35.71
C SER A 809 0.24 4.18 -35.58
N CYS A 810 -0.03 3.50 -36.70
CA CYS A 810 -0.91 2.35 -36.71
C CYS A 810 -0.34 1.19 -35.88
N ASP A 811 -1.25 0.43 -35.28
CA ASP A 811 -0.89 -0.79 -34.59
C ASP A 811 -0.35 -1.87 -35.55
N PRO A 812 0.48 -2.81 -35.08
CA PRO A 812 1.13 -3.80 -35.95
C PRO A 812 0.11 -4.62 -36.77
N GLY A 813 0.18 -4.48 -38.10
CA GLY A 813 -0.73 -5.13 -39.05
C GLY A 813 -1.73 -4.20 -39.73
N TYR A 814 -1.76 -2.91 -39.35
CA TYR A 814 -2.59 -1.87 -39.95
C TYR A 814 -1.72 -0.82 -40.66
N THR A 815 -2.22 -0.23 -41.75
CA THR A 815 -1.47 0.73 -42.59
C THR A 815 -2.36 1.88 -43.07
N GLY A 816 -1.75 2.93 -43.62
CA GLY A 816 -2.46 4.06 -44.24
C GLY A 816 -2.92 5.14 -43.26
N ILE A 817 -3.60 6.17 -43.79
CA ILE A 817 -4.01 7.38 -43.04
C ILE A 817 -5.16 7.11 -42.06
N HIS A 818 -5.87 5.99 -42.20
CA HIS A 818 -6.98 5.60 -41.33
C HIS A 818 -6.69 4.36 -40.48
N CYS A 819 -5.43 3.87 -40.49
CA CYS A 819 -5.03 2.62 -39.84
C CYS A 819 -6.02 1.47 -40.09
N LEU A 820 -6.30 1.26 -41.38
CA LEU A 820 -7.13 0.18 -41.84
C LEU A 820 -6.28 -1.08 -42.02
N SER A 821 -6.93 -2.24 -41.99
CA SER A 821 -6.24 -3.46 -42.40
C SER A 821 -5.92 -3.38 -43.90
N PRO A 822 -4.87 -4.04 -44.42
CA PRO A 822 -4.55 -4.00 -45.84
C PRO A 822 -5.69 -4.45 -46.77
N LEU A 823 -6.64 -5.24 -46.25
CA LEU A 823 -7.87 -5.64 -46.95
C LEU A 823 -8.92 -4.52 -46.98
N ASP A 824 -9.02 -3.74 -45.90
CA ASP A 824 -9.99 -2.66 -45.75
C ASP A 824 -9.56 -1.40 -46.50
N ASP A 825 -8.27 -1.09 -46.50
CA ASP A 825 -7.64 -0.03 -47.31
C ASP A 825 -7.86 -0.31 -48.82
N PHE A 826 -7.76 -1.59 -49.22
CA PHE A 826 -8.14 -2.05 -50.57
C PHE A 826 -9.62 -1.80 -50.88
N PHE A 827 -10.55 -2.02 -49.94
CA PHE A 827 -11.97 -1.75 -50.17
C PHE A 827 -12.29 -0.25 -50.23
N ASP A 828 -11.61 0.59 -49.44
CA ASP A 828 -11.80 2.04 -49.48
C ASP A 828 -11.34 2.65 -50.81
N MET A 829 -10.29 2.10 -51.43
CA MET A 829 -9.85 2.50 -52.78
C MET A 829 -10.93 2.28 -53.88
N PHE A 830 -11.95 1.44 -53.62
CA PHE A 830 -13.11 1.23 -54.51
C PHE A 830 -14.40 1.91 -54.01
N GLY A 831 -14.30 2.89 -53.11
CA GLY A 831 -15.46 3.61 -52.54
C GLY A 831 -16.05 2.94 -51.30
N GLY A 832 -15.29 2.09 -50.62
CA GLY A 832 -15.65 1.45 -49.36
C GLY A 832 -16.36 0.10 -49.53
N LYS A 833 -16.40 -0.66 -48.43
CA LYS A 833 -16.87 -2.05 -48.38
C LYS A 833 -18.27 -2.24 -48.98
N VAL A 834 -19.18 -1.27 -48.80
CA VAL A 834 -20.55 -1.30 -49.32
C VAL A 834 -20.58 -1.13 -50.84
N VAL A 835 -19.81 -0.19 -51.40
CA VAL A 835 -19.72 0.01 -52.86
C VAL A 835 -19.05 -1.18 -53.51
N PHE A 836 -17.95 -1.69 -52.93
CA PHE A 836 -17.32 -2.92 -53.38
C PHE A 836 -18.27 -4.11 -53.34
N LEU A 837 -19.06 -4.29 -52.27
CA LEU A 837 -20.07 -5.35 -52.18
C LEU A 837 -21.19 -5.19 -53.21
N MET A 838 -21.67 -3.98 -53.47
CA MET A 838 -22.70 -3.73 -54.49
C MET A 838 -22.19 -4.02 -55.91
N VAL A 839 -20.95 -3.63 -56.22
CA VAL A 839 -20.29 -3.96 -57.50
C VAL A 839 -19.99 -5.46 -57.59
N ALA A 840 -19.55 -6.09 -56.51
CA ALA A 840 -19.28 -7.53 -56.45
C ALA A 840 -20.57 -8.36 -56.59
N VAL A 841 -21.67 -7.99 -55.94
CA VAL A 841 -22.97 -8.65 -56.08
C VAL A 841 -23.58 -8.40 -57.45
N GLY A 842 -23.44 -7.19 -58.00
CA GLY A 842 -23.86 -6.88 -59.38
C GLY A 842 -23.10 -7.68 -60.43
N THR A 843 -21.76 -7.77 -60.31
CA THR A 843 -20.93 -8.58 -61.22
C THR A 843 -21.14 -10.08 -61.00
N LEU A 844 -21.31 -10.56 -59.76
CA LEU A 844 -21.66 -11.96 -59.48
C LEU A 844 -23.03 -12.32 -60.06
N GLY A 845 -24.02 -11.43 -59.95
CA GLY A 845 -25.34 -11.58 -60.59
C GLY A 845 -25.23 -11.64 -62.11
N ALA A 846 -24.41 -10.78 -62.73
CA ALA A 846 -24.13 -10.81 -64.17
C ALA A 846 -23.40 -12.10 -64.60
N ILE A 847 -22.45 -12.60 -63.80
CA ILE A 847 -21.73 -13.86 -64.03
C ILE A 847 -22.67 -15.07 -63.90
N VAL A 848 -23.57 -15.08 -62.90
CA VAL A 848 -24.59 -16.14 -62.75
C VAL A 848 -25.59 -16.11 -63.90
N ALA A 849 -26.04 -14.93 -64.34
CA ALA A 849 -26.91 -14.78 -65.50
C ALA A 849 -26.22 -15.24 -66.81
N MET A 850 -24.98 -14.81 -67.06
CA MET A 850 -24.16 -15.29 -68.19
C MET A 850 -23.93 -16.80 -68.13
N GLY A 851 -23.62 -17.35 -66.96
CA GLY A 851 -23.45 -18.80 -66.77
C GLY A 851 -24.74 -19.59 -67.04
N TYR A 852 -25.90 -19.02 -66.76
CA TYR A 852 -27.20 -19.63 -67.09
C TYR A 852 -27.53 -19.55 -68.59
N LEU A 853 -27.12 -18.47 -69.26
CA LEU A 853 -27.28 -18.29 -70.71
C LEU A 853 -26.30 -19.17 -71.52
N CYS A 854 -25.06 -19.34 -71.05
CA CYS A 854 -24.04 -20.23 -71.62
C CYS A 854 -24.33 -21.74 -71.40
N LYS A 855 -25.48 -22.11 -70.85
CA LYS A 855 -25.96 -23.50 -70.74
C LYS A 855 -26.19 -24.19 -72.10
N ARG A 856 -26.05 -23.47 -73.22
CA ARG A 856 -26.45 -23.91 -74.56
C ARG A 856 -25.35 -23.77 -75.61
N ASP A 857 -24.19 -24.37 -75.37
CA ASP A 857 -23.21 -24.66 -76.42
C ASP A 857 -23.27 -26.14 -76.85
N PRO A 858 -23.46 -26.45 -78.15
CA PRO A 858 -23.33 -27.80 -78.66
C PRO A 858 -21.84 -28.16 -78.84
N TYR A 859 -21.41 -29.26 -78.21
CA TYR A 859 -20.01 -29.72 -78.29
C TYR A 859 -19.63 -30.14 -79.71
N THR A 860 -18.64 -29.48 -80.30
CA THR A 860 -18.05 -29.87 -81.59
C THR A 860 -16.98 -30.96 -81.41
N PRO A 861 -16.98 -32.03 -82.22
CA PRO A 861 -15.99 -33.10 -82.10
C PRO A 861 -14.65 -32.70 -82.76
N ASP A 862 -13.62 -32.50 -81.93
CA ASP A 862 -12.25 -32.29 -82.39
C ASP A 862 -11.56 -33.62 -82.74
N LYS A 863 -10.80 -33.66 -83.84
CA LYS A 863 -10.33 -34.89 -84.53
C LYS A 863 -8.92 -35.35 -84.12
N SER A 864 -8.53 -35.18 -82.86
CA SER A 864 -7.23 -35.65 -82.33
C SER A 864 -7.34 -37.03 -81.66
N LYS A 865 -6.63 -38.04 -82.19
CA LYS A 865 -6.70 -39.43 -81.72
C LYS A 865 -6.14 -39.64 -80.30
N ASP A 866 -5.20 -38.80 -79.86
CA ASP A 866 -4.47 -38.93 -78.59
C ASP A 866 -5.32 -38.65 -77.33
N HIS A 867 -6.63 -38.40 -77.48
CA HIS A 867 -7.52 -37.98 -76.40
C HIS A 867 -8.73 -38.92 -76.21
N LEU A 868 -8.80 -40.02 -76.97
CA LEU A 868 -9.97 -40.90 -77.05
C LEU A 868 -10.03 -41.97 -75.95
N LEU A 869 -8.89 -42.29 -75.32
CA LEU A 869 -8.80 -43.32 -74.26
C LEU A 869 -9.11 -42.79 -72.85
N VAL A 870 -9.17 -41.47 -72.64
CA VAL A 870 -9.47 -40.87 -71.32
C VAL A 870 -10.32 -39.62 -71.51
N PRO A 871 -11.50 -39.49 -70.87
CA PRO A 871 -12.30 -38.27 -70.97
C PRO A 871 -11.54 -37.07 -70.39
N LYS A 872 -11.11 -36.14 -71.26
CA LYS A 872 -10.62 -34.80 -70.85
C LYS A 872 -11.75 -34.08 -70.08
N ARG A 873 -11.59 -34.00 -68.75
CA ARG A 873 -12.41 -33.12 -67.90
C ARG A 873 -12.10 -31.65 -68.22
N PRO A 874 -13.07 -30.72 -68.07
CA PRO A 874 -12.82 -29.30 -68.21
C PRO A 874 -11.70 -28.82 -67.27
N TRP A 875 -10.89 -27.88 -67.74
CA TRP A 875 -9.70 -27.39 -67.00
C TRP A 875 -10.02 -26.80 -65.62
N TYR A 876 -11.25 -26.31 -65.42
CA TYR A 876 -11.74 -25.76 -64.16
C TYR A 876 -12.24 -26.82 -63.15
N GLN A 877 -12.47 -28.09 -63.55
CA GLN A 877 -12.71 -29.22 -62.60
C GLN A 877 -11.39 -29.83 -62.06
N LEU A 878 -10.34 -28.99 -62.10
CA LEU A 878 -9.25 -28.80 -61.13
C LEU A 878 -8.49 -29.98 -60.52
N ARG A 879 -7.17 -29.80 -60.51
CA ARG A 879 -6.16 -30.57 -59.75
C ARG A 879 -6.43 -30.65 -58.23
N LEU A 880 -7.31 -29.80 -57.67
CA LEU A 880 -7.64 -29.77 -56.23
C LEU A 880 -8.14 -31.11 -55.68
N ALA A 881 -9.01 -31.83 -56.40
CA ALA A 881 -9.53 -33.14 -55.98
C ALA A 881 -8.46 -34.26 -55.94
N ARG A 882 -7.26 -34.03 -56.51
CA ARG A 882 -6.08 -34.88 -56.33
C ARG A 882 -5.19 -34.46 -55.16
N LEU A 883 -5.13 -33.16 -54.83
CA LEU A 883 -4.30 -32.63 -53.74
C LEU A 883 -4.94 -32.77 -52.35
N VAL A 884 -6.25 -32.55 -52.25
CA VAL A 884 -6.93 -32.29 -50.96
C VAL A 884 -7.62 -33.53 -50.36
N TRP A 885 -7.98 -34.53 -51.19
CA TRP A 885 -8.79 -35.66 -50.72
C TRP A 885 -7.93 -36.87 -50.34
N PRO A 886 -7.97 -37.33 -49.07
CA PRO A 886 -7.14 -38.44 -48.60
C PRO A 886 -7.59 -39.77 -49.22
N ARG A 887 -6.76 -40.31 -50.13
CA ARG A 887 -7.03 -41.53 -50.88
C ARG A 887 -6.62 -42.77 -50.10
N VAL A 888 -7.50 -43.76 -50.06
CA VAL A 888 -7.16 -45.11 -49.59
C VAL A 888 -6.73 -45.94 -50.80
N SER A 889 -5.49 -46.44 -50.76
CA SER A 889 -5.01 -47.45 -51.70
C SER A 889 -5.66 -48.79 -51.39
N TYR A 890 -6.09 -49.50 -52.42
CA TYR A 890 -6.63 -50.86 -52.32
C TYR A 890 -6.27 -51.59 -53.63
N PRO A 891 -5.68 -52.80 -53.57
CA PRO A 891 -5.26 -53.53 -54.76
C PRO A 891 -6.49 -54.00 -55.56
N LYS A 892 -6.67 -53.44 -56.76
CA LYS A 892 -7.55 -54.02 -57.78
C LYS A 892 -6.97 -55.35 -58.29
N LEU A 893 -7.77 -56.11 -59.03
CA LEU A 893 -7.36 -57.33 -59.73
C LEU A 893 -6.07 -57.11 -60.54
N GLN A 894 -5.07 -57.96 -60.33
CA GLN A 894 -3.77 -57.89 -61.01
C GLN A 894 -3.66 -58.88 -62.19
N GLU A 895 -2.75 -58.62 -63.14
CA GLU A 895 -2.52 -59.47 -64.33
C GLU A 895 -2.13 -60.92 -63.96
N ASN A 896 -1.35 -61.11 -62.90
CA ASN A 896 -0.98 -62.42 -62.36
C ASN A 896 -2.14 -63.16 -61.65
N GLU A 897 -3.17 -62.44 -61.19
CA GLU A 897 -4.39 -62.97 -60.56
C GLU A 897 -5.45 -63.38 -61.61
N LEU A 898 -5.35 -62.91 -62.86
CA LEU A 898 -6.30 -63.22 -63.93
C LEU A 898 -6.41 -64.74 -64.24
N LYS A 899 -5.34 -65.50 -63.99
CA LYS A 899 -5.31 -66.97 -64.14
C LYS A 899 -6.11 -67.72 -63.06
N ILE A 900 -6.45 -67.05 -61.95
CA ILE A 900 -7.30 -67.58 -60.87
C ILE A 900 -8.63 -66.81 -60.75
N HIS A 901 -8.92 -65.89 -61.68
CA HIS A 901 -10.22 -65.23 -61.77
C HIS A 901 -11.33 -66.24 -62.09
N MET A 902 -12.45 -66.11 -61.38
CA MET A 902 -13.58 -67.03 -61.46
C MET A 902 -14.86 -66.33 -61.94
N ALA A 903 -15.22 -65.20 -61.31
CA ALA A 903 -16.46 -64.48 -61.63
C ALA A 903 -16.39 -63.01 -61.21
N ARG A 904 -17.21 -62.18 -61.86
CA ARG A 904 -17.47 -60.78 -61.50
C ARG A 904 -18.93 -60.60 -61.08
N ILE A 905 -19.16 -59.99 -59.93
CA ILE A 905 -20.50 -59.60 -59.43
C ILE A 905 -20.60 -58.08 -59.49
N TYR A 906 -21.50 -57.54 -60.32
CA TYR A 906 -21.75 -56.10 -60.39
C TYR A 906 -22.67 -55.62 -59.26
N LEU A 907 -22.46 -54.40 -58.76
CA LEU A 907 -23.38 -53.76 -57.83
C LEU A 907 -24.52 -53.05 -58.60
N THR A 908 -25.75 -53.14 -58.07
CA THR A 908 -26.95 -52.44 -58.54
C THR A 908 -26.98 -50.97 -58.13
N GLY A 909 -27.80 -50.16 -58.80
CA GLY A 909 -27.91 -48.71 -58.57
C GLY A 909 -26.88 -47.89 -59.38
N ASN A 910 -26.95 -46.56 -59.27
CA ASN A 910 -26.14 -45.61 -60.06
C ASN A 910 -25.24 -44.67 -59.21
N ASN A 911 -25.12 -44.96 -57.92
CA ASN A 911 -24.41 -44.15 -56.94
C ASN A 911 -24.90 -42.70 -56.86
N THR A 912 -26.21 -42.48 -57.01
CA THR A 912 -26.88 -41.21 -56.66
C THR A 912 -27.49 -41.31 -55.26
N GLN A 913 -28.07 -40.23 -54.76
CA GLN A 913 -28.74 -40.24 -53.45
C GLN A 913 -30.03 -41.07 -53.46
N GLU A 914 -30.70 -41.08 -54.61
CA GLU A 914 -31.97 -41.78 -54.85
C GLU A 914 -31.72 -43.26 -55.15
N ALA A 915 -30.64 -43.58 -55.87
CA ALA A 915 -30.20 -44.95 -56.14
C ALA A 915 -28.71 -45.15 -55.74
N PRO A 916 -28.41 -45.38 -54.44
CA PRO A 916 -27.07 -45.74 -53.98
C PRO A 916 -26.61 -47.07 -54.59
N LEU A 917 -25.30 -47.34 -54.57
CA LEU A 917 -24.79 -48.65 -55.00
C LEU A 917 -25.09 -49.71 -53.95
N THR A 918 -25.64 -50.85 -54.38
CA THR A 918 -25.99 -51.98 -53.52
C THR A 918 -25.45 -53.30 -54.09
N LEU A 919 -25.04 -54.21 -53.21
CA LEU A 919 -24.79 -55.61 -53.51
C LEU A 919 -26.08 -56.40 -53.21
N HIS A 920 -26.49 -57.25 -54.14
CA HIS A 920 -27.66 -58.10 -53.95
C HIS A 920 -27.40 -59.14 -52.84
N PRO A 921 -28.32 -59.35 -51.88
CA PRO A 921 -28.09 -60.25 -50.73
C PRO A 921 -28.07 -61.74 -51.11
N ASP A 922 -28.82 -62.15 -52.13
CA ASP A 922 -28.82 -63.54 -52.59
C ASP A 922 -27.59 -63.87 -53.45
N VAL A 923 -27.03 -65.07 -53.25
CA VAL A 923 -25.90 -65.60 -54.03
C VAL A 923 -26.31 -65.81 -55.50
N PRO A 924 -25.53 -65.32 -56.49
CA PRO A 924 -25.82 -65.55 -57.90
C PRO A 924 -25.82 -67.05 -58.29
N ARG A 925 -26.74 -67.42 -59.18
CA ARG A 925 -26.89 -68.80 -59.68
C ARG A 925 -25.56 -69.31 -60.25
N GLY A 926 -25.14 -70.49 -59.78
CA GLY A 926 -23.86 -71.11 -60.15
C GLY A 926 -22.71 -70.86 -59.17
N LEU A 927 -22.81 -69.87 -58.28
CA LEU A 927 -21.80 -69.59 -57.23
C LEU A 927 -22.13 -70.21 -55.87
N GLU A 928 -23.28 -70.86 -55.72
CA GLU A 928 -23.74 -71.53 -54.49
C GLU A 928 -22.81 -72.67 -53.99
N GLN A 929 -21.90 -73.15 -54.85
CA GLN A 929 -20.88 -74.15 -54.49
C GLN A 929 -19.58 -73.54 -53.94
N VAL A 930 -19.43 -72.22 -54.04
CA VAL A 930 -18.23 -71.45 -53.65
C VAL A 930 -18.54 -70.46 -52.52
N LEU A 931 -19.76 -69.91 -52.51
CA LEU A 931 -20.22 -68.92 -51.55
C LEU A 931 -21.26 -69.50 -50.57
N ASP A 932 -21.04 -69.25 -49.28
CA ASP A 932 -21.98 -69.49 -48.19
C ASP A 932 -23.11 -68.45 -48.23
N LYS A 933 -24.37 -68.91 -48.29
CA LYS A 933 -25.53 -68.04 -48.53
C LYS A 933 -25.75 -67.02 -47.42
N ASP A 934 -25.69 -67.44 -46.17
CA ASP A 934 -25.97 -66.58 -45.02
C ASP A 934 -24.82 -65.58 -44.79
N LYS A 935 -23.57 -66.03 -44.95
CA LYS A 935 -22.39 -65.15 -44.82
C LYS A 935 -22.24 -64.19 -46.00
N TYR A 936 -22.63 -64.60 -47.21
CA TYR A 936 -22.67 -63.70 -48.36
C TYR A 936 -23.76 -62.62 -48.19
N LYS A 937 -24.92 -62.97 -47.63
CA LYS A 937 -25.95 -61.99 -47.25
C LYS A 937 -25.41 -60.98 -46.21
N ASN A 938 -24.72 -61.45 -45.16
CA ASN A 938 -24.09 -60.56 -44.18
C ASN A 938 -23.06 -59.61 -44.81
N LEU A 939 -22.25 -60.10 -45.77
CA LEU A 939 -21.35 -59.26 -46.57
C LEU A 939 -22.13 -58.20 -47.35
N ALA A 940 -23.21 -58.58 -48.04
CA ALA A 940 -24.04 -57.67 -48.82
C ALA A 940 -24.69 -56.58 -47.95
N ASP A 941 -25.32 -56.95 -46.84
CA ASP A 941 -25.95 -56.01 -45.90
C ASP A 941 -24.93 -55.01 -45.33
N HIS A 942 -23.70 -55.47 -45.01
CA HIS A 942 -22.65 -54.59 -44.55
C HIS A 942 -22.14 -53.63 -45.64
N VAL A 943 -21.91 -54.13 -46.87
CA VAL A 943 -21.53 -53.30 -48.04
C VAL A 943 -22.61 -52.25 -48.33
N ASN A 944 -23.88 -52.63 -48.29
CA ASN A 944 -25.04 -51.77 -48.49
C ASN A 944 -25.10 -50.66 -47.44
N SER A 945 -24.91 -50.99 -46.17
CA SER A 945 -24.89 -50.01 -45.07
C SER A 945 -23.77 -48.96 -45.24
N ILE A 946 -22.59 -49.36 -45.72
CA ILE A 946 -21.47 -48.45 -45.99
C ILE A 946 -21.80 -47.52 -47.16
N LEU A 947 -22.41 -48.02 -48.23
CA LEU A 947 -22.66 -47.24 -49.45
C LEU A 947 -23.89 -46.31 -49.36
N ALA A 948 -24.86 -46.58 -48.48
CA ALA A 948 -26.06 -45.76 -48.28
C ALA A 948 -25.76 -44.28 -47.93
N PHE A 949 -26.43 -43.33 -48.60
CA PHE A 949 -26.28 -41.90 -48.32
C PHE A 949 -27.11 -41.44 -47.11
N SER A 950 -26.58 -40.53 -46.28
CA SER A 950 -27.29 -40.00 -45.12
C SER A 950 -28.25 -38.86 -45.49
N THR A 951 -29.43 -38.84 -44.88
CA THR A 951 -30.53 -37.90 -45.15
C THR A 951 -30.09 -36.43 -45.03
N GLY A 952 -29.46 -36.04 -43.92
CA GLY A 952 -28.99 -34.66 -43.73
C GLY A 952 -27.90 -34.23 -44.72
N GLY A 953 -27.03 -35.16 -45.14
CA GLY A 953 -26.04 -34.89 -46.18
C GLY A 953 -26.66 -34.71 -47.56
N SER A 954 -27.79 -35.38 -47.83
CA SER A 954 -28.56 -35.25 -49.06
C SER A 954 -29.29 -33.91 -49.13
N VAL A 955 -29.89 -33.44 -48.03
CA VAL A 955 -30.44 -32.07 -47.93
C VAL A 955 -29.38 -31.02 -48.23
N LEU A 956 -28.20 -31.09 -47.58
CA LEU A 956 -27.10 -30.14 -47.80
C LEU A 956 -26.65 -30.09 -49.27
N PHE A 957 -26.55 -31.25 -49.92
CA PHE A 957 -26.24 -31.32 -51.35
C PHE A 957 -27.34 -30.72 -52.21
N ASN A 958 -28.62 -30.94 -51.91
CA ASN A 958 -29.72 -30.37 -52.70
C ASN A 958 -29.72 -28.84 -52.61
N ILE A 959 -29.38 -28.28 -51.45
CA ILE A 959 -29.11 -26.83 -51.28
C ILE A 959 -27.90 -26.40 -52.13
N THR A 960 -26.79 -27.15 -52.10
CA THR A 960 -25.59 -26.83 -52.91
C THR A 960 -25.88 -26.89 -54.42
N ARG A 961 -26.69 -27.86 -54.86
CA ARG A 961 -27.16 -28.03 -56.25
C ARG A 961 -28.00 -26.85 -56.72
N PHE A 962 -28.78 -26.25 -55.82
CA PHE A 962 -29.59 -25.07 -56.11
C PHE A 962 -28.74 -23.79 -56.17
N LEU A 963 -27.85 -23.57 -55.19
CA LEU A 963 -27.07 -22.34 -55.08
C LEU A 963 -25.85 -22.28 -56.02
N PHE A 964 -25.15 -23.42 -56.20
CA PHE A 964 -23.87 -23.50 -56.93
C PHE A 964 -23.78 -24.80 -57.73
N TYR A 965 -24.57 -24.89 -58.81
CA TYR A 965 -24.69 -26.08 -59.66
C TYR A 965 -23.33 -26.74 -60.06
N PRO A 966 -22.31 -26.03 -60.60
CA PRO A 966 -21.05 -26.68 -60.98
C PRO A 966 -20.25 -27.24 -59.79
N LEU A 967 -20.34 -26.60 -58.62
CA LEU A 967 -19.70 -27.07 -57.38
C LEU A 967 -20.40 -28.31 -56.81
N ALA A 968 -21.73 -28.42 -57.01
CA ALA A 968 -22.49 -29.56 -56.53
C ALA A 968 -21.94 -30.88 -57.09
N THR A 969 -21.57 -30.92 -58.37
CA THR A 969 -21.02 -32.13 -59.01
C THR A 969 -19.72 -32.61 -58.35
N ASP A 970 -18.83 -31.69 -57.99
CA ASP A 970 -17.62 -32.01 -57.21
C ASP A 970 -17.95 -32.46 -55.78
N VAL A 971 -18.96 -31.86 -55.13
CA VAL A 971 -19.46 -32.31 -53.82
C VAL A 971 -20.06 -33.71 -53.89
N MET A 972 -20.76 -34.07 -54.98
CA MET A 972 -21.26 -35.44 -55.18
C MET A 972 -20.09 -36.42 -55.33
N LEU A 973 -19.11 -36.07 -56.17
CA LEU A 973 -17.93 -36.91 -56.39
C LEU A 973 -17.13 -37.09 -55.09
N PHE A 974 -17.01 -36.05 -54.26
CA PHE A 974 -16.40 -36.14 -52.93
C PHE A 974 -17.19 -37.07 -51.99
N ARG A 975 -18.52 -36.96 -51.95
CA ARG A 975 -19.36 -37.83 -51.12
C ARG A 975 -19.24 -39.29 -51.54
N ARG A 976 -19.24 -39.58 -52.85
CA ARG A 976 -18.94 -40.92 -53.40
C ARG A 976 -17.55 -41.39 -52.98
N HIS A 977 -16.52 -40.55 -53.13
CA HIS A 977 -15.14 -40.85 -52.75
C HIS A 977 -15.00 -41.19 -51.25
N LYS A 978 -15.68 -40.43 -50.38
CA LYS A 978 -15.70 -40.69 -48.93
C LYS A 978 -16.30 -42.06 -48.61
N LYS A 979 -17.42 -42.43 -49.23
CA LYS A 979 -18.06 -43.75 -49.07
C LYS A 979 -17.20 -44.89 -49.62
N PHE A 980 -16.63 -44.75 -50.82
CA PHE A 980 -15.73 -45.77 -51.38
C PHE A 980 -14.43 -45.93 -50.58
N ASN A 981 -13.86 -44.86 -50.02
CA ASN A 981 -12.71 -44.99 -49.13
C ASN A 981 -13.06 -45.62 -47.78
N ALA A 982 -14.32 -45.53 -47.31
CA ALA A 982 -14.78 -46.33 -46.16
C ALA A 982 -14.87 -47.81 -46.54
N LEU A 983 -15.52 -48.13 -47.67
CA LEU A 983 -15.65 -49.49 -48.18
C LEU A 983 -14.30 -50.18 -48.40
N LYS A 984 -13.31 -49.49 -49.00
CA LYS A 984 -11.94 -50.01 -49.18
C LYS A 984 -11.26 -50.39 -47.87
N ARG A 985 -11.34 -49.52 -46.84
CA ARG A 985 -10.73 -49.77 -45.52
C ARG A 985 -11.37 -50.95 -44.79
N TRP A 986 -12.65 -51.19 -45.05
CA TRP A 986 -13.37 -52.34 -44.53
C TRP A 986 -13.01 -53.61 -45.30
N MET A 987 -13.10 -53.58 -46.63
CA MET A 987 -12.78 -54.71 -47.51
C MET A 987 -11.33 -55.18 -47.39
N SER A 988 -10.37 -54.30 -47.04
CA SER A 988 -8.98 -54.68 -46.75
C SER A 988 -8.78 -55.39 -45.40
N LYS A 989 -9.81 -55.45 -44.56
CA LYS A 989 -9.82 -56.11 -43.25
C LYS A 989 -10.81 -57.28 -43.18
N TYR A 990 -11.62 -57.48 -44.22
CA TYR A 990 -12.60 -58.54 -44.26
C TYR A 990 -11.90 -59.90 -44.32
N ASN A 991 -12.41 -60.88 -43.58
CA ASN A 991 -11.83 -62.21 -43.41
C ASN A 991 -12.22 -63.20 -44.54
N HIS A 992 -12.96 -62.74 -45.55
CA HIS A 992 -13.46 -63.55 -46.67
C HIS A 992 -14.35 -64.74 -46.23
N GLU A 993 -15.00 -64.66 -45.06
CA GLU A 993 -15.77 -65.74 -44.44
C GLU A 993 -16.92 -66.30 -45.27
N CYS A 994 -17.44 -65.52 -46.24
CA CYS A 994 -18.45 -65.97 -47.19
C CYS A 994 -17.91 -66.99 -48.22
N MET A 995 -16.60 -67.18 -48.34
CA MET A 995 -16.01 -68.25 -49.15
C MET A 995 -16.10 -69.59 -48.40
N LEU A 996 -16.67 -70.61 -49.02
CA LEU A 996 -16.72 -71.98 -48.45
C LEU A 996 -15.30 -72.58 -48.36
N GLY A 997 -14.44 -72.28 -49.34
CA GLY A 997 -13.05 -72.74 -49.41
C GLY A 997 -12.22 -72.38 -48.16
N PRO A 998 -11.56 -73.35 -47.51
CA PRO A 998 -10.80 -73.10 -46.28
C PRO A 998 -9.51 -72.31 -46.54
N ARG A 999 -8.81 -72.54 -47.66
CA ARG A 999 -7.60 -71.78 -48.03
C ARG A 999 -7.96 -70.37 -48.50
N SER A 1000 -9.07 -70.24 -49.22
CA SER A 1000 -9.63 -68.96 -49.67
C SER A 1000 -9.94 -68.02 -48.50
N ARG A 1001 -10.43 -68.55 -47.38
CA ARG A 1001 -10.59 -67.83 -46.11
C ARG A 1001 -9.24 -67.53 -45.44
N ALA A 1002 -8.38 -68.53 -45.27
CA ALA A 1002 -7.10 -68.38 -44.57
C ALA A 1002 -6.13 -67.39 -45.24
N MET A 1003 -6.16 -67.26 -46.57
CA MET A 1003 -5.29 -66.34 -47.32
C MET A 1003 -5.84 -64.91 -47.42
N ALA A 1004 -7.10 -64.67 -47.04
CA ALA A 1004 -7.76 -63.35 -47.06
C ALA A 1004 -7.48 -62.51 -48.34
N ASN A 1005 -7.50 -63.16 -49.51
CA ASN A 1005 -7.22 -62.52 -50.80
C ASN A 1005 -8.16 -62.99 -51.94
N ALA A 1006 -9.20 -63.77 -51.61
CA ALA A 1006 -10.08 -64.41 -52.59
C ALA A 1006 -11.15 -63.49 -53.20
N ILE A 1007 -11.29 -62.25 -52.70
CA ILE A 1007 -12.31 -61.27 -53.12
C ILE A 1007 -11.62 -59.92 -53.34
N LYS A 1008 -11.86 -59.26 -54.48
CA LYS A 1008 -11.31 -57.93 -54.79
C LYS A 1008 -12.41 -56.95 -55.17
N LEU A 1009 -12.25 -55.69 -54.78
CA LEU A 1009 -13.15 -54.60 -55.17
C LEU A 1009 -12.65 -53.86 -56.43
N GLY A 1010 -13.41 -53.91 -57.51
CA GLY A 1010 -13.25 -53.08 -58.70
C GLY A 1010 -14.25 -51.92 -58.75
N TYR A 1011 -13.84 -50.80 -59.36
CA TYR A 1011 -14.61 -49.56 -59.41
C TYR A 1011 -14.07 -48.60 -60.48
N CYS A 1012 -14.94 -47.83 -61.12
CA CYS A 1012 -14.57 -46.81 -62.10
C CYS A 1012 -14.09 -45.50 -61.44
N THR A 1013 -13.54 -44.56 -62.23
CA THR A 1013 -12.88 -43.34 -61.71
C THR A 1013 -13.84 -42.31 -61.08
N ASP A 1014 -15.10 -42.30 -61.52
CA ASP A 1014 -16.19 -41.43 -61.06
C ASP A 1014 -17.12 -42.12 -60.03
N TYR A 1015 -16.77 -43.35 -59.63
CA TYR A 1015 -17.48 -44.23 -58.70
C TYR A 1015 -18.94 -44.53 -59.09
N SER A 1016 -19.38 -44.27 -60.33
CA SER A 1016 -20.75 -44.59 -60.74
C SER A 1016 -20.98 -46.10 -60.84
N LEU A 1017 -19.96 -46.88 -61.18
CA LEU A 1017 -19.97 -48.35 -61.32
C LEU A 1017 -18.94 -48.98 -60.38
N ALA A 1018 -19.33 -50.07 -59.72
CA ALA A 1018 -18.46 -50.93 -58.94
C ALA A 1018 -18.86 -52.40 -59.05
N TYR A 1019 -17.92 -53.29 -58.79
CA TYR A 1019 -18.09 -54.72 -58.87
C TYR A 1019 -17.11 -55.46 -57.94
N ILE A 1020 -17.46 -56.67 -57.59
CA ILE A 1020 -16.65 -57.60 -56.81
C ILE A 1020 -16.11 -58.68 -57.74
N GLU A 1021 -14.79 -58.86 -57.74
CA GLU A 1021 -14.11 -59.95 -58.43
C GLU A 1021 -13.89 -61.10 -57.45
N LEU A 1022 -14.21 -62.32 -57.85
CA LEU A 1022 -13.97 -63.53 -57.09
C LEU A 1022 -12.80 -64.30 -57.69
N LEU A 1023 -11.86 -64.68 -56.83
CA LEU A 1023 -10.67 -65.46 -57.15
C LEU A 1023 -10.77 -66.85 -56.52
N TYR A 1024 -10.40 -67.87 -57.29
CA TYR A 1024 -10.34 -69.25 -56.81
C TYR A 1024 -8.96 -69.52 -56.22
N VAL A 1025 -8.88 -69.62 -54.88
CA VAL A 1025 -7.62 -69.75 -54.13
C VAL A 1025 -7.56 -71.08 -53.39
N GLU A 1026 -7.70 -72.18 -54.13
CA GLU A 1026 -7.59 -73.57 -53.63
C GLU A 1026 -6.56 -74.35 -54.47
N ASN A 1027 -5.80 -75.25 -53.83
CA ASN A 1027 -4.70 -75.99 -54.48
C ASN A 1027 -5.11 -77.36 -55.05
N ASN A 1028 -6.23 -77.93 -54.61
CA ASN A 1028 -6.74 -79.24 -55.04
C ASN A 1028 -8.19 -79.09 -55.54
N PRO A 1029 -8.62 -79.86 -56.56
CA PRO A 1029 -10.00 -79.91 -57.00
C PRO A 1029 -10.87 -80.60 -55.93
N SER A 1030 -11.41 -79.82 -55.01
CA SER A 1030 -12.45 -80.25 -54.07
C SER A 1030 -13.84 -80.15 -54.70
N ASN A 1031 -14.86 -80.76 -54.06
CA ASN A 1031 -16.26 -80.66 -54.50
C ASN A 1031 -16.81 -79.21 -54.54
N CYS A 1032 -16.05 -78.22 -54.06
CA CYS A 1032 -16.36 -76.79 -54.14
C CYS A 1032 -15.82 -76.12 -55.42
N MET A 1033 -15.28 -76.88 -56.38
CA MET A 1033 -14.92 -76.33 -57.69
C MET A 1033 -16.19 -76.17 -58.55
N PRO A 1034 -16.53 -74.95 -59.03
CA PRO A 1034 -17.66 -74.77 -59.93
C PRO A 1034 -17.38 -75.46 -61.27
N ARG A 1035 -18.45 -75.87 -61.98
CA ARG A 1035 -18.33 -76.49 -63.33
C ARG A 1035 -17.74 -75.56 -64.40
N GLN A 1036 -17.55 -74.27 -64.11
CA GLN A 1036 -16.84 -73.34 -64.98
C GLN A 1036 -15.34 -73.42 -64.72
N LEU A 1037 -14.55 -73.67 -65.77
CA LEU A 1037 -13.09 -73.70 -65.68
C LEU A 1037 -12.55 -72.33 -65.25
N VAL A 1038 -11.79 -72.32 -64.16
CA VAL A 1038 -11.09 -71.14 -63.62
C VAL A 1038 -10.03 -70.61 -64.60
N GLY A 1039 -9.89 -69.29 -64.68
CA GLY A 1039 -8.77 -68.60 -65.33
C GLY A 1039 -9.02 -68.10 -66.76
N LYS A 1040 -8.57 -66.86 -67.01
CA LYS A 1040 -8.75 -66.02 -68.22
C LYS A 1040 -10.22 -65.68 -68.55
N PRO A 1041 -10.50 -64.50 -69.15
CA PRO A 1041 -11.86 -64.16 -69.57
C PRO A 1041 -12.32 -65.13 -70.66
N ARG A 1042 -13.45 -65.80 -70.43
CA ARG A 1042 -14.16 -66.60 -71.44
C ARG A 1042 -15.42 -65.90 -71.89
N LEU A 1043 -15.83 -66.23 -73.11
CA LEU A 1043 -17.06 -65.75 -73.72
C LEU A 1043 -18.21 -66.75 -73.47
N PRO A 1044 -19.44 -66.31 -73.20
CA PRO A 1044 -19.92 -64.93 -73.24
C PRO A 1044 -19.54 -64.09 -72.01
N LEU A 1045 -19.24 -62.81 -72.21
CA LEU A 1045 -18.84 -61.85 -71.17
C LEU A 1045 -19.76 -60.61 -71.19
N VAL A 1046 -20.11 -60.09 -70.00
CA VAL A 1046 -20.88 -58.83 -69.85
C VAL A 1046 -19.98 -57.73 -69.29
N LEU A 1047 -19.89 -56.62 -70.03
CA LEU A 1047 -19.09 -55.45 -69.69
C LEU A 1047 -19.99 -54.22 -69.59
N LEU A 1048 -20.25 -53.74 -68.37
CA LEU A 1048 -21.11 -52.57 -68.13
C LEU A 1048 -20.36 -51.26 -68.36
N PHE A 1049 -21.05 -50.25 -68.88
CA PHE A 1049 -20.50 -48.90 -69.01
C PHE A 1049 -20.46 -48.19 -67.65
N ALA A 1050 -19.35 -47.52 -67.39
CA ALA A 1050 -19.22 -46.50 -66.35
C ALA A 1050 -19.83 -45.17 -66.83
N GLY A 1051 -19.90 -44.18 -65.94
CA GLY A 1051 -20.64 -42.93 -66.16
C GLY A 1051 -22.11 -42.99 -65.75
N LEU A 1052 -22.83 -41.88 -66.03
CA LEU A 1052 -24.28 -41.73 -65.87
C LEU A 1052 -24.98 -41.35 -67.19
N GLY A 1053 -24.25 -41.10 -68.28
CA GLY A 1053 -24.83 -40.55 -69.51
C GLY A 1053 -25.33 -39.12 -69.32
N SER A 1054 -24.59 -38.31 -68.59
CA SER A 1054 -24.79 -36.86 -68.48
C SER A 1054 -23.54 -36.12 -68.97
N TYR A 1055 -23.67 -34.83 -69.27
CA TYR A 1055 -22.56 -33.99 -69.73
C TYR A 1055 -21.32 -34.05 -68.81
N GLU A 1056 -21.53 -34.17 -67.50
CA GLU A 1056 -20.48 -34.17 -66.47
C GLU A 1056 -19.98 -35.58 -66.09
N SER A 1057 -20.76 -36.62 -66.42
CA SER A 1057 -20.44 -38.04 -66.21
C SER A 1057 -20.87 -38.82 -67.46
N PRO A 1058 -20.16 -38.62 -68.60
CA PRO A 1058 -20.45 -39.30 -69.87
C PRO A 1058 -20.34 -40.82 -69.71
N LEU A 1059 -21.05 -41.59 -70.55
CA LEU A 1059 -20.84 -43.04 -70.60
C LEU A 1059 -19.46 -43.37 -71.17
N TYR A 1060 -18.82 -44.40 -70.64
CA TYR A 1060 -17.60 -44.99 -71.18
C TYR A 1060 -17.41 -46.42 -70.69
N LEU A 1061 -16.77 -47.26 -71.50
CA LEU A 1061 -16.17 -48.51 -71.05
C LEU A 1061 -14.75 -48.21 -70.52
N ASP A 1062 -14.46 -48.54 -69.26
CA ASP A 1062 -13.18 -48.19 -68.62
C ASP A 1062 -12.01 -49.00 -69.23
N PRO A 1063 -11.08 -48.37 -69.97
CA PRO A 1063 -9.95 -49.09 -70.58
C PRO A 1063 -8.90 -49.52 -69.54
N ASN A 1064 -9.01 -49.09 -68.28
CA ASN A 1064 -8.17 -49.56 -67.19
C ASN A 1064 -8.70 -50.86 -66.55
N ASP A 1065 -9.88 -51.32 -66.96
CA ASP A 1065 -10.45 -52.58 -66.49
C ASP A 1065 -9.69 -53.76 -67.10
N LEU A 1066 -9.16 -54.65 -66.25
CA LEU A 1066 -8.35 -55.77 -66.69
C LEU A 1066 -9.14 -56.78 -67.53
N LEU A 1067 -10.45 -56.97 -67.31
CA LEU A 1067 -11.26 -57.85 -68.15
C LEU A 1067 -11.51 -57.24 -69.54
N VAL A 1068 -11.60 -55.91 -69.62
CA VAL A 1068 -11.68 -55.19 -70.91
C VAL A 1068 -10.35 -55.33 -71.66
N ARG A 1069 -9.21 -55.17 -70.97
CA ARG A 1069 -7.88 -55.29 -71.58
C ARG A 1069 -7.47 -56.71 -71.96
N SER A 1070 -8.01 -57.74 -71.30
CA SER A 1070 -7.64 -59.14 -71.55
C SER A 1070 -8.54 -59.89 -72.53
N LEU A 1071 -9.61 -59.26 -73.04
CA LEU A 1071 -10.46 -59.84 -74.09
C LEU A 1071 -9.69 -60.31 -75.34
N PRO A 1072 -8.71 -59.56 -75.88
CA PRO A 1072 -7.87 -60.03 -77.00
C PRO A 1072 -7.07 -61.31 -76.74
N GLN A 1073 -6.89 -61.68 -75.47
CA GLN A 1073 -6.16 -62.88 -75.04
C GLN A 1073 -7.09 -64.07 -74.71
N SER A 1074 -8.39 -63.96 -75.04
CA SER A 1074 -9.38 -65.02 -74.84
C SER A 1074 -9.15 -66.18 -75.84
N PRO A 1075 -9.19 -67.45 -75.39
CA PRO A 1075 -8.86 -68.61 -76.23
C PRO A 1075 -9.93 -68.92 -77.28
N GLU A 1076 -11.12 -68.31 -77.20
CA GLU A 1076 -12.20 -68.47 -78.17
C GLU A 1076 -12.04 -67.61 -79.44
N LEU A 1077 -11.03 -66.73 -79.51
CA LEU A 1077 -10.73 -65.89 -80.67
C LEU A 1077 -9.99 -66.66 -81.77
N THR A 1078 -10.32 -66.37 -83.03
CA THR A 1078 -9.69 -66.96 -84.22
C THR A 1078 -8.53 -66.11 -84.80
N ALA A 1079 -8.32 -64.90 -84.26
CA ALA A 1079 -7.20 -64.03 -84.62
C ALA A 1079 -6.79 -63.14 -83.43
N PHE A 1080 -5.55 -62.67 -83.45
CA PHE A 1080 -5.02 -61.70 -82.49
C PHE A 1080 -5.54 -60.28 -82.81
N ILE A 1081 -6.01 -59.55 -81.80
CA ILE A 1081 -6.76 -58.28 -82.00
C ILE A 1081 -6.30 -57.11 -81.11
N ASP A 1082 -5.16 -57.19 -80.41
CA ASP A 1082 -4.74 -56.21 -79.39
C ASP A 1082 -4.82 -54.74 -79.85
N GLU A 1083 -4.23 -54.38 -81.00
CA GLU A 1083 -4.23 -52.99 -81.50
C GLU A 1083 -5.65 -52.54 -81.93
N ALA A 1084 -6.32 -53.34 -82.74
CA ALA A 1084 -7.67 -53.06 -83.23
C ALA A 1084 -8.71 -52.96 -82.11
N TRP A 1085 -8.53 -53.73 -81.04
CA TRP A 1085 -9.40 -53.70 -79.86
C TRP A 1085 -9.30 -52.37 -79.10
N ILE A 1086 -8.08 -51.83 -78.94
CA ILE A 1086 -7.86 -50.54 -78.29
C ILE A 1086 -8.48 -49.41 -79.12
N GLU A 1087 -8.32 -49.42 -80.45
CA GLU A 1087 -8.98 -48.45 -81.33
C GLU A 1087 -10.51 -48.54 -81.26
N ILE A 1088 -11.08 -49.75 -81.24
CA ILE A 1088 -12.53 -49.94 -81.16
C ILE A 1088 -13.10 -49.48 -79.81
N ILE A 1089 -12.38 -49.64 -78.70
CA ILE A 1089 -12.76 -49.06 -77.40
C ILE A 1089 -12.69 -47.53 -77.44
N ALA A 1090 -11.68 -46.96 -78.09
CA ALA A 1090 -11.51 -45.52 -78.24
C ALA A 1090 -12.67 -44.90 -79.05
N ASP A 1091 -13.00 -45.49 -80.21
CA ASP A 1091 -14.16 -45.10 -81.04
C ASP A 1091 -15.47 -45.22 -80.26
N LEU A 1092 -15.69 -46.37 -79.59
CA LEU A 1092 -16.87 -46.63 -78.76
C LEU A 1092 -17.03 -45.57 -77.66
N ASN A 1093 -15.96 -45.27 -76.93
CA ASN A 1093 -15.97 -44.26 -75.88
C ASN A 1093 -16.20 -42.85 -76.42
N ALA A 1094 -15.78 -42.54 -77.65
CA ALA A 1094 -16.07 -41.28 -78.31
C ALA A 1094 -17.58 -41.10 -78.58
N MET A 1095 -18.26 -42.15 -79.05
CA MET A 1095 -19.73 -42.13 -79.23
C MET A 1095 -20.48 -42.13 -77.90
N LEU A 1096 -20.08 -42.98 -76.95
CA LEU A 1096 -20.69 -43.03 -75.61
C LEU A 1096 -20.60 -41.68 -74.88
N ARG A 1097 -19.58 -40.86 -75.17
CA ARG A 1097 -19.41 -39.53 -74.58
C ARG A 1097 -20.53 -38.53 -74.90
N VAL A 1098 -21.18 -38.67 -76.06
CA VAL A 1098 -22.30 -37.79 -76.47
C VAL A 1098 -23.67 -38.37 -76.14
N VAL A 1099 -23.75 -39.60 -75.59
CA VAL A 1099 -25.01 -40.22 -75.17
C VAL A 1099 -25.54 -39.53 -73.91
N ASN A 1100 -26.67 -38.85 -74.06
CA ASN A 1100 -27.44 -38.28 -72.95
C ASN A 1100 -28.62 -39.20 -72.58
N LEU A 1101 -28.53 -39.90 -71.45
CA LEU A 1101 -29.60 -40.80 -70.98
C LEU A 1101 -30.82 -40.06 -70.43
N ALA A 1102 -30.75 -38.73 -70.26
CA ALA A 1102 -31.92 -37.91 -69.94
C ALA A 1102 -32.77 -37.55 -71.17
N ASP A 1103 -32.28 -37.78 -72.39
CA ASP A 1103 -33.07 -37.63 -73.61
C ASP A 1103 -33.95 -38.88 -73.83
N LYS A 1104 -35.28 -38.67 -73.85
CA LYS A 1104 -36.27 -39.71 -74.13
C LYS A 1104 -36.12 -40.34 -75.53
N SER A 1105 -35.43 -39.67 -76.46
CA SER A 1105 -35.26 -40.17 -77.83
C SER A 1105 -34.29 -41.35 -77.96
N LEU A 1106 -33.38 -41.54 -76.99
CA LEU A 1106 -32.32 -42.55 -76.97
C LEU A 1106 -31.44 -42.62 -78.24
N ARG A 1107 -31.48 -41.63 -79.14
CA ARG A 1107 -30.83 -41.66 -80.46
C ARG A 1107 -29.34 -42.03 -80.41
N GLY A 1108 -28.58 -41.46 -79.48
CA GLY A 1108 -27.15 -41.77 -79.33
C GLY A 1108 -26.85 -43.23 -78.98
N LEU A 1109 -27.80 -43.99 -78.38
CA LEU A 1109 -27.64 -45.42 -78.18
C LEU A 1109 -27.91 -46.24 -79.46
N ILE A 1110 -28.72 -45.72 -80.40
CA ILE A 1110 -28.95 -46.33 -81.71
C ILE A 1110 -27.66 -46.23 -82.56
N ASP A 1111 -26.98 -45.10 -82.50
CA ASP A 1111 -25.66 -44.91 -83.14
C ASP A 1111 -24.61 -45.89 -82.58
N VAL A 1112 -24.62 -46.12 -81.26
CA VAL A 1112 -23.75 -47.13 -80.60
C VAL A 1112 -24.14 -48.56 -80.97
N ALA A 1113 -25.44 -48.89 -81.06
CA ALA A 1113 -25.91 -50.21 -81.47
C ALA A 1113 -25.52 -50.54 -82.92
N THR A 1114 -25.76 -49.60 -83.84
CA THR A 1114 -25.39 -49.74 -85.26
C THR A 1114 -23.88 -49.81 -85.47
N PHE A 1115 -23.07 -49.09 -84.67
CA PHE A 1115 -21.61 -49.28 -84.65
C PHE A 1115 -21.23 -50.71 -84.24
N CYS A 1116 -21.84 -51.26 -83.19
CA CYS A 1116 -21.60 -52.64 -82.76
C CYS A 1116 -21.95 -53.66 -83.85
N GLU A 1117 -23.11 -53.50 -84.51
CA GLU A 1117 -23.55 -54.35 -85.63
C GLU A 1117 -22.64 -54.25 -86.86
N HIS A 1118 -22.16 -53.04 -87.17
CA HIS A 1118 -21.21 -52.81 -88.26
C HIS A 1118 -19.87 -53.52 -87.99
N LYS A 1119 -19.30 -53.38 -86.78
CA LYS A 1119 -18.06 -54.07 -86.40
C LYS A 1119 -18.22 -55.61 -86.33
N ASN A 1120 -19.42 -56.10 -86.01
CA ASN A 1120 -19.78 -57.53 -86.09
C ASN A 1120 -19.89 -58.06 -87.54
N GLY A 1121 -19.87 -57.19 -88.55
CA GLY A 1121 -19.93 -57.57 -89.96
C GLY A 1121 -21.31 -58.00 -90.48
N HIS A 1122 -22.40 -57.70 -89.78
CA HIS A 1122 -23.72 -58.26 -90.10
C HIS A 1122 -24.42 -57.62 -91.32
N HIS A 1123 -23.97 -56.44 -91.77
CA HIS A 1123 -24.65 -55.65 -92.80
C HIS A 1123 -24.14 -55.81 -94.25
N LEU A 1124 -23.15 -56.67 -94.50
CA LEU A 1124 -22.55 -56.90 -95.83
C LEU A 1124 -22.88 -58.29 -96.41
N ARG A 1125 -24.14 -58.73 -96.27
CA ARG A 1125 -24.63 -59.96 -96.93
C ARG A 1125 -25.27 -59.74 -98.31
N GLN A 1126 -25.23 -58.52 -98.84
CA GLN A 1126 -25.65 -58.20 -100.21
C GLN A 1126 -24.70 -57.17 -100.86
N SER A 1127 -23.51 -57.59 -101.29
CA SER A 1127 -22.90 -57.15 -102.55
C SER A 1127 -21.67 -58.02 -102.88
N ASN A 1128 -21.49 -58.38 -104.14
CA ASN A 1128 -20.36 -59.17 -104.60
C ASN A 1128 -19.09 -58.32 -104.73
N SER A 1129 -18.20 -58.34 -103.72
CA SER A 1129 -16.75 -58.36 -103.92
C SER A 1129 -15.99 -58.53 -102.60
N PHE A 1130 -14.84 -59.18 -102.67
CA PHE A 1130 -13.78 -59.27 -101.65
C PHE A 1130 -14.09 -60.00 -100.33
N LYS A 1131 -13.27 -61.02 -100.02
CA LYS A 1131 -13.25 -61.70 -98.71
C LYS A 1131 -12.67 -60.75 -97.65
N THR A 1132 -13.51 -60.02 -96.93
CA THR A 1132 -13.11 -59.38 -95.67
C THR A 1132 -13.43 -60.30 -94.49
N THR A 1133 -12.39 -60.79 -93.82
CA THR A 1133 -12.49 -61.49 -92.53
C THR A 1133 -13.22 -60.63 -91.49
N PRO A 1134 -13.96 -61.22 -90.53
CA PRO A 1134 -14.55 -60.45 -89.44
C PRO A 1134 -13.45 -59.68 -88.70
N SER A 1135 -13.60 -58.35 -88.61
CA SER A 1135 -12.57 -57.40 -88.15
C SER A 1135 -12.07 -57.58 -86.70
N LEU A 1136 -12.66 -58.54 -85.98
CA LEU A 1136 -12.54 -58.78 -84.55
C LEU A 1136 -12.23 -60.25 -84.22
N GLY A 1137 -11.66 -61.02 -85.15
CA GLY A 1137 -11.22 -62.39 -84.86
C GLY A 1137 -12.33 -63.35 -84.39
N GLY A 1138 -13.56 -63.15 -84.87
CA GLY A 1138 -14.74 -63.93 -84.47
C GLY A 1138 -15.48 -63.42 -83.22
N LEU A 1139 -14.97 -62.38 -82.54
CA LEU A 1139 -15.71 -61.68 -81.49
C LEU A 1139 -16.96 -61.00 -82.06
N ARG A 1140 -18.04 -61.01 -81.29
CA ARG A 1140 -19.24 -60.21 -81.53
C ARG A 1140 -19.60 -59.42 -80.28
N MET A 1141 -19.87 -58.13 -80.44
CA MET A 1141 -20.32 -57.22 -79.38
C MET A 1141 -21.75 -56.75 -79.68
N GLN A 1142 -22.64 -56.80 -78.69
CA GLN A 1142 -24.00 -56.31 -78.80
C GLN A 1142 -24.26 -55.31 -77.68
N LEU A 1143 -24.85 -54.15 -78.00
CA LEU A 1143 -25.32 -53.22 -76.98
C LEU A 1143 -26.49 -53.87 -76.23
N GLY A 1144 -26.37 -53.97 -74.91
CA GLY A 1144 -27.37 -54.61 -74.05
C GLY A 1144 -27.79 -53.72 -72.88
N ARG A 1145 -29.03 -53.93 -72.44
CA ARG A 1145 -29.58 -53.39 -71.19
C ARG A 1145 -29.63 -54.52 -70.16
N PHE A 1146 -28.81 -54.41 -69.12
CA PHE A 1146 -28.58 -55.45 -68.11
C PHE A 1146 -29.13 -55.05 -66.75
N PHE A 1147 -29.53 -56.04 -65.97
CA PHE A 1147 -30.08 -55.86 -64.63
C PHE A 1147 -29.17 -56.63 -63.65
N PRO A 1148 -28.19 -55.98 -63.00
CA PRO A 1148 -27.20 -56.66 -62.15
C PRO A 1148 -27.73 -57.15 -60.79
N GLY A 1149 -29.05 -57.27 -60.64
CA GLY A 1149 -29.75 -57.74 -59.45
C GLY A 1149 -31.25 -57.67 -59.69
N ASP A 1150 -31.88 -56.57 -59.29
CA ASP A 1150 -33.33 -56.37 -59.46
C ASP A 1150 -33.71 -55.65 -60.78
N LYS A 1151 -34.97 -55.75 -61.19
CA LYS A 1151 -35.50 -55.23 -62.46
C LYS A 1151 -35.58 -53.70 -62.53
N ASP A 1152 -35.58 -53.02 -61.40
CA ASP A 1152 -35.81 -51.57 -61.33
C ASP A 1152 -34.55 -50.72 -61.60
N HIS A 1153 -33.37 -51.35 -61.69
CA HIS A 1153 -32.08 -50.67 -61.86
C HIS A 1153 -31.28 -51.27 -63.02
N ASP A 1154 -31.56 -50.79 -64.23
CA ASP A 1154 -30.86 -51.18 -65.43
C ASP A 1154 -29.51 -50.50 -65.63
N ARG A 1155 -28.64 -51.14 -66.41
CA ARG A 1155 -27.35 -50.60 -66.87
C ARG A 1155 -27.11 -50.94 -68.34
N TRP A 1156 -26.60 -49.97 -69.09
CA TRP A 1156 -26.11 -50.19 -70.45
C TRP A 1156 -24.70 -50.77 -70.44
N GLY A 1157 -24.41 -51.63 -71.41
CA GLY A 1157 -23.10 -52.25 -71.58
C GLY A 1157 -23.00 -53.07 -72.86
N LEU A 1158 -21.91 -53.81 -73.01
CA LEU A 1158 -21.71 -54.78 -74.08
C LEU A 1158 -21.95 -56.21 -73.60
N PHE A 1159 -22.73 -56.96 -74.38
CA PHE A 1159 -22.70 -58.42 -74.39
C PHE A 1159 -21.66 -58.87 -75.42
N VAL A 1160 -20.62 -59.57 -74.98
CA VAL A 1160 -19.51 -60.00 -75.84
C VAL A 1160 -19.55 -61.51 -75.98
N THR A 1161 -19.53 -62.01 -77.22
CA THR A 1161 -19.66 -63.44 -77.57
C THR A 1161 -18.70 -63.83 -78.69
N CYS A 1162 -18.60 -65.11 -79.02
CA CYS A 1162 -17.92 -65.59 -80.23
C CYS A 1162 -18.89 -66.40 -81.10
N VAL A 1163 -18.66 -66.44 -82.42
CA VAL A 1163 -19.54 -67.06 -83.44
C VAL A 1163 -19.96 -68.50 -83.09
N GLY A 1164 -19.14 -69.27 -82.35
CA GLY A 1164 -19.40 -70.68 -82.04
C GLY A 1164 -20.38 -70.99 -80.89
N ILE A 1165 -20.86 -70.00 -80.11
CA ILE A 1165 -21.51 -70.25 -78.79
C ILE A 1165 -23.04 -69.98 -78.81
N GLN A 1166 -23.62 -69.63 -79.95
CA GLN A 1166 -24.91 -68.92 -80.02
C GLN A 1166 -26.20 -69.75 -79.74
N THR A 1167 -26.13 -71.00 -79.26
CA THR A 1167 -27.28 -71.93 -79.23
C THR A 1167 -28.11 -71.98 -77.94
N SER A 1168 -27.78 -71.24 -76.86
CA SER A 1168 -28.45 -71.41 -75.55
C SER A 1168 -28.86 -70.14 -74.79
N VAL A 1169 -28.83 -68.95 -75.39
CA VAL A 1169 -29.27 -67.70 -74.73
C VAL A 1169 -30.45 -67.08 -75.50
N GLN A 1170 -31.64 -67.05 -74.89
CA GLN A 1170 -32.78 -66.35 -75.46
C GLN A 1170 -32.59 -64.83 -75.38
N VAL A 1171 -32.08 -64.24 -76.46
CA VAL A 1171 -32.17 -62.80 -76.71
C VAL A 1171 -33.56 -62.49 -77.24
N ARG A 1172 -34.36 -61.72 -76.50
CA ARG A 1172 -35.55 -61.07 -77.07
C ARG A 1172 -35.09 -59.89 -77.91
N GLU A 1173 -35.10 -60.04 -79.23
CA GLU A 1173 -34.91 -58.92 -80.15
C GLU A 1173 -36.02 -57.87 -79.94
N PHE A 1174 -35.63 -56.62 -79.76
CA PHE A 1174 -36.56 -55.50 -79.89
C PHE A 1174 -36.84 -55.29 -81.38
N LYS A 1175 -38.03 -55.69 -81.84
CA LYS A 1175 -38.63 -55.01 -82.99
C LYS A 1175 -39.11 -53.65 -82.52
N THR A 1176 -38.81 -52.64 -83.35
CA THR A 1176 -39.16 -51.22 -83.21
C THR A 1176 -40.64 -50.99 -82.93
#